data_AF-A0A5N5DFP3-F1
#
_entry.id   AF-A0A5N5DFP3-F1
#
_cell.length_a   1.000
_cell.length_b   1.000
_cell.length_c   1.000
_cell.angle_alpha   90.00
_cell.angle_beta   90.00
_cell.angle_gamma   90.00
#
_symmetry.space_group_name_H-M   'P 1'
#
loop_
_entity.id
_entity.type
_entity.pdbx_description
1 polymer ?
#
loop_
_entity_poly.entity_id
_entity_poly.type
_entity_poly.pdbx_seq_one_letter_code
_entity_poly.pdbx_strand_id
1 'polypeptide(L)'
;MALAPPNASSDVAWHLPQGSWETHVHVFDPRYPYSPERQYTPVSALYDELLDFNSNLSVADLPGNIVLVQPSPYGSDNSLILDLLRNHSLTQQSNLLRAITVIDPDNVTDEELHEMNALGVRGIRINTQAANSTETAEELRKNITAAVERVKGFNNWKCQLYISGDSWDYIHDLVRDLPIPVIADHQGGMGGLTKLANGSTDVTAQPGFASLLDLAKSGKVFVKISALYRSSKLTTGGYDDLEPLVKFFAQEVPQQLIWGSDWPHTGSNRTEATRYVPEPFRKIDNEAVLKNIRKWVGWDNIFRGVIGSPDPNGRQLDGMGGGLSSLSKVCVVGPSSREDADVDYTFVAIGVKNPEVDFSSNCGNMTSAVGPFAVDSGLFRAADGNATVRIHNTNTGKIIHAKFPVNGSEAEADGDLAIDGVAGTGAKIQLAFLNPSGSKTGKLLPTGNVTDKFDGITATCIDVGNPCVFVQASDLGVSGGILSHDIEAHPTLLGRLDSVRRKAAVAMGISTSEDAAPGSIPKIAMVSASHSHKILSGQSLDEDSLHHIENINSIVTDAYKNAGLQPARKILGLPANLLSPDVPALMLDAVKRDFGGKLDILVNNAAYDEFRPIGELDPDYVQRSLFGNIQTLVMSVDVLFREGVFQPNSRIVNISAELTRSPLPHNSFGLFAATKAAMESLTRTWADIFGKHPSMAGTTVNSLLVGATETDAFCKGLSPEMTKAVVDRIVGNTSLARLGKPEDAADLVGLLVSERAGWITGSVVAANGGAVKIL
;
A
#
# COMPACT_ATOMS: atom_id res chain seq x y z
N MET A 1 -13.48 9.44 -15.27
CA MET A 1 -14.75 8.71 -15.52
C MET A 1 -14.44 7.25 -15.23
N ALA A 2 -14.85 6.71 -14.08
CA ALA A 2 -14.46 5.36 -13.69
C ALA A 2 -15.71 4.47 -13.72
N LEU A 3 -15.72 3.47 -14.59
CA LEU A 3 -16.50 2.26 -14.32
C LEU A 3 -15.79 1.57 -13.15
N ALA A 4 -16.46 0.77 -12.30
CA ALA A 4 -15.87 0.14 -11.10
C ALA A 4 -15.26 -1.28 -11.39
N PRO A 5 -14.52 -1.94 -10.50
CA PRO A 5 -13.85 -3.22 -10.79
C PRO A 5 -14.83 -4.37 -11.07
N PRO A 6 -14.53 -5.35 -11.94
CA PRO A 6 -15.29 -6.59 -11.95
C PRO A 6 -15.04 -7.33 -10.63
N ASN A 7 -16.06 -7.44 -9.78
CA ASN A 7 -16.09 -8.48 -8.74
C ASN A 7 -16.45 -9.80 -9.41
N ALA A 8 -15.78 -10.89 -9.02
CA ALA A 8 -15.98 -12.20 -9.59
C ALA A 8 -17.34 -12.86 -9.23
N SER A 9 -18.21 -12.23 -8.41
CA SER A 9 -19.47 -12.90 -8.01
C SER A 9 -20.56 -12.04 -7.34
N SER A 10 -20.84 -10.79 -7.76
CA SER A 10 -22.05 -10.12 -7.27
C SER A 10 -22.83 -9.34 -8.33
N ASP A 11 -24.14 -9.60 -8.40
CA ASP A 11 -25.13 -9.01 -9.30
C ASP A 11 -25.34 -7.49 -9.10
N VAL A 12 -24.61 -6.84 -8.19
CA VAL A 12 -24.78 -5.42 -7.82
C VAL A 12 -23.78 -4.49 -8.55
N ALA A 13 -22.82 -5.04 -9.29
CA ALA A 13 -21.60 -4.33 -9.68
C ALA A 13 -21.59 -3.63 -11.06
N TRP A 14 -22.71 -3.21 -11.66
CA TRP A 14 -22.71 -2.52 -12.97
C TRP A 14 -23.04 -1.02 -12.91
N HIS A 15 -23.51 -0.53 -11.77
CA HIS A 15 -23.86 0.86 -11.56
C HIS A 15 -22.66 1.82 -11.68
N LEU A 16 -22.96 3.06 -12.06
CA LEU A 16 -22.05 4.20 -12.13
C LEU A 16 -21.66 4.67 -10.72
N PRO A 17 -20.38 4.98 -10.45
CA PRO A 17 -19.98 5.48 -9.14
C PRO A 17 -20.58 6.84 -8.81
N GLN A 18 -20.61 7.16 -7.53
CA GLN A 18 -21.00 8.48 -7.05
C GLN A 18 -20.12 9.58 -7.67
N GLY A 19 -20.74 10.70 -8.08
CA GLY A 19 -20.06 11.83 -8.72
C GLY A 19 -19.69 11.62 -10.20
N SER A 20 -20.08 10.49 -10.80
CA SER A 20 -19.95 10.25 -12.24
C SER A 20 -20.75 11.27 -13.07
N TRP A 21 -20.35 11.43 -14.33
CA TRP A 21 -21.03 12.29 -15.30
C TRP A 21 -21.70 11.45 -16.38
N GLU A 22 -23.00 11.63 -16.53
CA GLU A 22 -23.79 11.22 -17.70
C GLU A 22 -23.68 12.35 -18.74
N THR A 23 -22.91 12.13 -19.81
CA THR A 23 -22.54 13.20 -20.74
C THR A 23 -23.43 13.36 -21.96
N HIS A 24 -24.49 12.55 -22.09
CA HIS A 24 -25.44 12.70 -23.19
C HIS A 24 -26.83 12.19 -22.82
N VAL A 25 -27.73 13.12 -22.49
CA VAL A 25 -29.16 12.86 -22.33
C VAL A 25 -29.99 14.01 -22.90
N HIS A 26 -31.25 13.72 -23.17
CA HIS A 26 -32.24 14.65 -23.68
C HIS A 26 -33.48 14.65 -22.79
N VAL A 27 -34.20 15.77 -22.80
CA VAL A 27 -35.54 15.90 -22.20
C VAL A 27 -36.49 16.33 -23.31
N PHE A 28 -37.67 15.72 -23.34
CA PHE A 28 -38.73 16.02 -24.29
C PHE A 28 -40.01 16.39 -23.53
N ASP A 29 -40.27 17.69 -23.48
CA ASP A 29 -41.47 18.26 -22.88
C ASP A 29 -42.34 18.90 -23.96
N PRO A 30 -43.55 18.37 -24.23
CA PRO A 30 -44.43 18.88 -25.27
C PRO A 30 -45.03 20.26 -24.96
N ARG A 31 -44.80 20.81 -23.76
CA ARG A 31 -45.20 22.19 -23.41
C ARG A 31 -44.35 23.25 -24.12
N TYR A 32 -43.15 22.87 -24.59
CA TYR A 32 -42.27 23.74 -25.36
C TYR A 32 -42.46 23.50 -26.86
N PRO A 33 -42.37 24.54 -27.70
CA PRO A 33 -42.63 24.42 -29.12
C PRO A 33 -41.54 23.60 -29.82
N TYR A 34 -41.93 22.57 -30.56
CA TYR A 34 -41.01 21.90 -31.46
C TYR A 34 -40.76 22.73 -32.72
N SER A 35 -39.55 22.64 -33.26
CA SER A 35 -39.18 23.27 -34.53
C SER A 35 -40.08 22.78 -35.68
N PRO A 36 -40.54 23.67 -36.57
CA PRO A 36 -41.20 23.28 -37.82
C PRO A 36 -40.33 22.39 -38.71
N GLU A 37 -39.00 22.51 -38.60
CA GLU A 37 -38.03 21.77 -39.41
C GLU A 37 -37.61 20.43 -38.78
N ARG A 38 -38.23 20.03 -37.67
CA ARG A 38 -37.93 18.77 -36.98
C ARG A 38 -38.05 17.58 -37.92
N GLN A 39 -37.17 16.59 -37.76
CA GLN A 39 -37.17 15.38 -38.58
C GLN A 39 -38.07 14.28 -38.02
N TYR A 40 -38.46 14.37 -36.76
CA TYR A 40 -39.36 13.46 -36.06
C TYR A 40 -40.00 14.19 -34.86
N THR A 41 -41.10 13.63 -34.35
CA THR A 41 -41.76 14.11 -33.13
C THR A 41 -41.64 13.02 -32.06
N PRO A 42 -40.94 13.24 -30.94
CA PRO A 42 -40.81 12.24 -29.88
C PRO A 42 -42.07 12.20 -28.99
N VAL A 43 -42.31 11.07 -28.34
CA VAL A 43 -43.16 11.04 -27.14
C VAL A 43 -42.48 11.80 -25.98
N SER A 44 -43.23 12.12 -24.91
CA SER A 44 -42.68 12.85 -23.77
C SER A 44 -41.63 12.02 -23.01
N ALA A 45 -40.59 12.69 -22.53
CA ALA A 45 -39.61 12.18 -21.58
C ALA A 45 -39.21 13.36 -20.67
N LEU A 46 -39.78 13.42 -19.48
CA LEU A 46 -39.67 14.57 -18.58
C LEU A 46 -38.39 14.52 -17.75
N TYR A 47 -38.05 15.66 -17.14
CA TYR A 47 -36.84 15.78 -16.32
C TYR A 47 -36.86 14.88 -15.07
N ASP A 48 -38.01 14.72 -14.42
CA ASP A 48 -38.12 13.83 -13.26
C ASP A 48 -37.90 12.36 -13.67
N GLU A 49 -38.38 11.95 -14.84
CA GLU A 49 -38.14 10.60 -15.39
C GLU A 49 -36.66 10.38 -15.73
N LEU A 50 -35.95 11.43 -16.14
CA LEU A 50 -34.49 11.39 -16.33
C LEU A 50 -33.77 11.19 -14.98
N LEU A 51 -34.18 11.89 -13.93
CA LEU A 51 -33.59 11.77 -12.61
C LEU A 51 -33.82 10.35 -12.05
N ASP A 52 -35.02 9.80 -12.21
CA ASP A 52 -35.33 8.42 -11.81
C ASP A 52 -34.49 7.42 -12.60
N PHE A 53 -34.41 7.58 -13.93
CA PHE A 53 -33.56 6.75 -14.78
C PHE A 53 -32.09 6.79 -14.33
N ASN A 54 -31.55 7.98 -14.11
CA ASN A 54 -30.15 8.17 -13.74
C ASN A 54 -29.84 7.62 -12.34
N SER A 55 -30.77 7.76 -11.39
CA SER A 55 -30.66 7.20 -10.04
C SER A 55 -30.54 5.67 -10.09
N ASN A 56 -31.34 5.02 -10.93
CA ASN A 56 -31.28 3.56 -11.15
C ASN A 56 -29.98 3.09 -11.85
N LEU A 57 -29.20 3.99 -12.45
CA LEU A 57 -27.89 3.65 -12.99
C LEU A 57 -26.76 3.88 -11.98
N SER A 58 -27.04 4.44 -10.80
CA SER A 58 -26.02 4.88 -9.84
C SER A 58 -25.91 3.94 -8.63
N VAL A 59 -24.74 3.88 -7.99
CA VAL A 59 -24.51 3.03 -6.80
C VAL A 59 -25.27 3.52 -5.56
N ALA A 60 -25.65 4.80 -5.50
CA ALA A 60 -26.22 5.43 -4.31
C ALA A 60 -27.74 5.63 -4.38
N ASP A 61 -28.40 5.12 -5.43
CA ASP A 61 -29.80 5.45 -5.75
C ASP A 61 -30.07 6.97 -5.79
N LEU A 62 -29.06 7.74 -6.18
CA LEU A 62 -29.10 9.20 -6.28
C LEU A 62 -28.57 9.61 -7.65
N PRO A 63 -29.18 10.60 -8.33
CA PRO A 63 -28.73 10.99 -9.65
C PRO A 63 -27.29 11.52 -9.60
N GLY A 64 -26.47 11.07 -10.54
CA GLY A 64 -25.13 11.60 -10.80
C GLY A 64 -25.17 12.98 -11.46
N ASN A 65 -24.01 13.47 -11.87
CA ASN A 65 -23.90 14.72 -12.62
C ASN A 65 -24.38 14.50 -14.06
N ILE A 66 -25.07 15.48 -14.64
CA ILE A 66 -25.76 15.32 -15.93
C ILE A 66 -25.38 16.44 -16.90
N VAL A 67 -25.15 16.08 -18.16
CA VAL A 67 -25.07 17.00 -19.30
C VAL A 67 -26.30 16.83 -20.19
N LEU A 68 -27.19 17.83 -20.16
CA LEU A 68 -28.31 17.93 -21.10
C LEU A 68 -27.80 18.33 -22.47
N VAL A 69 -28.15 17.57 -23.49
CA VAL A 69 -27.83 17.90 -24.88
C VAL A 69 -29.12 18.35 -25.57
N GLN A 70 -29.10 19.51 -26.22
CA GLN A 70 -30.23 20.02 -26.97
C GLN A 70 -30.64 19.03 -28.08
N PRO A 71 -31.86 18.46 -28.03
CA PRO A 71 -32.27 17.49 -29.03
C PRO A 71 -32.82 18.19 -30.27
N SER A 72 -32.58 17.60 -31.45
CA SER A 72 -32.89 18.24 -32.74
C SER A 72 -34.36 18.61 -32.98
N PRO A 73 -35.40 17.98 -32.37
CA PRO A 73 -36.77 18.42 -32.54
C PRO A 73 -37.07 19.86 -32.08
N TYR A 74 -36.27 20.44 -31.18
CA TYR A 74 -36.43 21.85 -30.77
C TYR A 74 -35.60 22.83 -31.61
N GLY A 75 -34.72 22.34 -32.49
CA GLY A 75 -33.80 23.22 -33.24
C GLY A 75 -32.92 24.06 -32.31
N SER A 76 -32.79 25.35 -32.63
CA SER A 76 -32.05 26.35 -31.84
C SER A 76 -32.85 26.95 -30.68
N ASP A 77 -34.11 26.55 -30.46
CA ASP A 77 -34.88 26.98 -29.29
C ASP A 77 -34.42 26.22 -28.03
N ASN A 78 -33.49 26.82 -27.29
CA ASN A 78 -32.91 26.23 -26.08
C ASN A 78 -33.75 26.48 -24.82
N SER A 79 -34.94 27.08 -24.92
CA SER A 79 -35.71 27.56 -23.76
C SER A 79 -35.95 26.48 -22.72
N LEU A 80 -36.30 25.25 -23.14
CA LEU A 80 -36.48 24.10 -22.24
C LEU A 80 -35.22 23.83 -21.40
N ILE A 81 -34.06 23.69 -22.04
CA ILE A 81 -32.81 23.38 -21.33
C ILE A 81 -32.40 24.52 -20.40
N LEU A 82 -32.60 25.78 -20.82
CA LEU A 82 -32.26 26.94 -19.99
C LEU A 82 -33.17 27.03 -18.76
N ASP A 83 -34.46 26.73 -18.89
CA ASP A 83 -35.39 26.68 -17.76
C ASP A 83 -35.06 25.53 -16.81
N LEU A 84 -34.67 24.36 -17.32
CA LEU A 84 -34.18 23.26 -16.49
C LEU A 84 -32.94 23.65 -15.70
N LEU A 85 -31.95 24.31 -16.33
CA LEU A 85 -30.75 24.79 -15.65
C LEU A 85 -31.07 25.83 -14.57
N ARG A 86 -31.95 26.79 -14.88
CA ARG A 86 -32.41 27.81 -13.92
C ARG A 86 -33.06 27.14 -12.71
N ASN A 87 -34.03 26.26 -12.95
CA ASN A 87 -34.77 25.59 -11.88
C ASN A 87 -33.87 24.67 -11.04
N HIS A 88 -32.91 23.97 -11.66
CA HIS A 88 -31.92 23.15 -10.96
C HIS A 88 -31.01 23.99 -10.05
N SER A 89 -30.61 25.18 -10.50
CA SER A 89 -29.76 26.08 -9.70
C SER A 89 -30.46 26.63 -8.46
N LEU A 90 -31.80 26.65 -8.47
CA LEU A 90 -32.64 27.11 -7.36
C LEU A 90 -32.96 25.99 -6.35
N THR A 91 -32.78 24.73 -6.73
CA THR A 91 -33.01 23.58 -5.85
C THR A 91 -31.67 23.14 -5.22
N GLN A 92 -31.66 22.78 -3.93
CA GLN A 92 -30.46 22.22 -3.28
C GLN A 92 -30.28 20.74 -3.65
N GLN A 93 -30.25 20.42 -4.95
CA GLN A 93 -29.94 19.07 -5.40
C GLN A 93 -28.44 18.78 -5.26
N SER A 94 -28.12 17.53 -4.92
CA SER A 94 -26.74 17.10 -4.67
C SER A 94 -25.90 16.92 -5.94
N ASN A 95 -26.52 16.89 -7.11
CA ASN A 95 -25.84 16.68 -8.39
C ASN A 95 -25.68 17.97 -9.21
N LEU A 96 -24.65 18.00 -10.06
CA LEU A 96 -24.38 19.11 -10.97
C LEU A 96 -25.08 18.90 -12.32
N LEU A 97 -25.70 19.97 -12.82
CA LEU A 97 -26.31 20.02 -14.15
C LEU A 97 -25.53 20.95 -15.07
N ARG A 98 -25.24 20.50 -16.29
CA ARG A 98 -24.63 21.29 -17.37
C ARG A 98 -25.39 21.03 -18.67
N ALA A 99 -25.13 21.85 -19.68
CA ALA A 99 -25.75 21.62 -20.98
C ALA A 99 -24.85 21.91 -22.19
N ILE A 100 -25.23 21.32 -23.31
CA ILE A 100 -24.74 21.59 -24.66
C ILE A 100 -25.94 22.04 -25.50
N THR A 101 -25.89 23.27 -26.01
CA THR A 101 -26.99 23.92 -26.74
C THR A 101 -26.78 23.90 -28.25
N VAL A 102 -27.81 24.24 -29.02
CA VAL A 102 -27.68 24.53 -30.45
C VAL A 102 -27.83 26.04 -30.63
N ILE A 103 -26.90 26.68 -31.32
CA ILE A 103 -26.96 28.11 -31.61
C ILE A 103 -27.12 28.33 -33.11
N ASP A 104 -27.76 29.43 -33.46
CA ASP A 104 -27.70 30.01 -34.80
C ASP A 104 -26.61 31.10 -34.78
N PRO A 105 -25.43 30.87 -35.39
CA PRO A 105 -24.31 31.81 -35.30
C PRO A 105 -24.61 33.20 -35.87
N ASP A 106 -25.56 33.30 -36.81
CA ASP A 106 -25.91 34.54 -37.48
C ASP A 106 -26.90 35.38 -36.66
N ASN A 107 -27.68 34.74 -35.79
CA ASN A 107 -28.76 35.40 -35.03
C ASN A 107 -28.54 35.43 -33.51
N VAL A 108 -27.64 34.62 -32.95
CA VAL A 108 -27.38 34.57 -31.51
C VAL A 108 -26.65 35.82 -31.01
N THR A 109 -27.21 36.46 -30.00
CA THR A 109 -26.66 37.67 -29.37
C THR A 109 -25.59 37.33 -28.31
N ASP A 110 -24.70 38.28 -28.03
CA ASP A 110 -23.70 38.11 -26.96
C ASP A 110 -24.35 37.99 -25.58
N GLU A 111 -25.49 38.66 -25.36
CA GLU A 111 -26.24 38.61 -24.11
C GLU A 111 -26.82 37.22 -23.85
N GLU A 112 -27.39 36.59 -24.87
CA GLU A 112 -27.85 35.19 -24.79
C GLU A 112 -26.71 34.23 -24.48
N LEU A 113 -25.54 34.38 -25.11
CA LEU A 113 -24.38 33.52 -24.85
C LEU A 113 -23.84 33.69 -23.42
N HIS A 114 -23.81 34.92 -22.92
CA HIS A 114 -23.42 35.20 -21.54
C HIS A 114 -24.40 34.60 -20.53
N GLU A 115 -25.71 34.69 -20.80
CA GLU A 115 -26.73 34.05 -19.98
C GLU A 115 -26.58 32.52 -19.98
N MET A 116 -26.45 31.90 -21.15
CA MET A 116 -26.19 30.46 -21.30
C MET A 116 -24.98 30.04 -20.46
N ASN A 117 -23.87 30.78 -20.56
CA ASN A 117 -22.67 30.50 -19.79
C ASN A 117 -22.90 30.59 -18.27
N ALA A 118 -23.63 31.61 -17.81
CA ALA A 118 -23.95 31.80 -16.39
C ALA A 118 -24.82 30.66 -15.85
N LEU A 119 -25.78 30.17 -16.64
CA LEU A 119 -26.67 29.05 -16.27
C LEU A 119 -25.99 27.68 -16.27
N GLY A 120 -24.79 27.56 -16.84
CA GLY A 120 -24.01 26.31 -16.85
C GLY A 120 -23.94 25.60 -18.20
N VAL A 121 -24.29 26.27 -19.31
CA VAL A 121 -23.98 25.78 -20.66
C VAL A 121 -22.46 25.77 -20.86
N ARG A 122 -21.93 24.65 -21.37
CA ARG A 122 -20.48 24.44 -21.58
C ARG A 122 -20.17 23.89 -22.96
N GLY A 123 -21.06 24.06 -23.91
CA GLY A 123 -20.77 23.71 -25.29
C GLY A 123 -21.91 23.97 -26.25
N ILE A 124 -21.56 23.84 -27.52
CA ILE A 124 -22.47 23.94 -28.65
C ILE A 124 -22.50 22.61 -29.41
N ARG A 125 -23.62 22.30 -30.04
CA ARG A 125 -23.82 21.09 -30.85
C ARG A 125 -24.01 21.44 -32.31
N ILE A 126 -23.28 20.73 -33.17
CA ILE A 126 -23.50 20.72 -34.63
C ILE A 126 -23.86 19.28 -35.03
N ASN A 127 -24.96 19.13 -35.76
CA ASN A 127 -25.55 17.84 -36.05
C ASN A 127 -26.00 17.75 -37.51
N THR A 128 -25.21 17.06 -38.34
CA THR A 128 -25.49 16.86 -39.77
C THR A 128 -26.14 15.50 -40.03
N GLN A 129 -25.89 14.52 -39.15
CA GLN A 129 -26.45 13.17 -39.23
C GLN A 129 -27.96 13.11 -38.99
N ALA A 130 -28.52 13.96 -38.12
CA ALA A 130 -29.95 13.94 -37.85
C ALA A 130 -30.80 14.55 -38.96
N ALA A 131 -30.20 15.37 -39.83
CA ALA A 131 -30.88 16.18 -40.83
C ALA A 131 -31.08 15.48 -42.18
N ASN A 132 -30.60 14.24 -42.38
CA ASN A 132 -30.40 13.64 -43.72
C ASN A 132 -29.70 14.64 -44.67
N SER A 133 -28.84 15.52 -44.14
CA SER A 133 -28.30 16.64 -44.90
C SER A 133 -27.31 16.13 -45.95
N THR A 134 -27.46 16.60 -47.19
CA THR A 134 -26.47 16.47 -48.26
C THR A 134 -25.36 17.52 -48.10
N GLU A 135 -24.99 17.81 -46.86
CA GLU A 135 -24.09 18.89 -46.51
C GLU A 135 -22.68 18.54 -46.95
N THR A 136 -22.09 19.42 -47.74
CA THR A 136 -20.74 19.26 -48.26
C THR A 136 -19.69 19.46 -47.16
N ALA A 137 -18.49 18.93 -47.35
CA ALA A 137 -17.38 19.17 -46.42
C ALA A 137 -17.10 20.66 -46.20
N GLU A 138 -17.27 21.50 -47.24
CA GLU A 138 -17.10 22.95 -47.16
C GLU A 138 -18.15 23.62 -46.26
N GLU A 139 -19.41 23.20 -46.37
CA GLU A 139 -20.51 23.70 -45.53
C GLU A 139 -20.30 23.30 -44.07
N LEU A 140 -19.91 22.05 -43.80
CA LEU A 140 -19.58 21.59 -42.44
C LEU A 140 -18.45 22.42 -41.83
N ARG A 141 -17.36 22.66 -42.58
CA ARG A 141 -16.23 23.49 -42.13
C ARG A 141 -16.66 24.92 -41.83
N LYS A 142 -17.50 25.51 -42.69
CA LYS A 142 -18.06 26.85 -42.50
C LYS A 142 -18.91 26.91 -41.21
N ASN A 143 -19.79 25.93 -41.01
CA ASN A 143 -20.68 25.87 -39.85
C ASN A 143 -19.92 25.70 -38.54
N ILE A 144 -18.91 24.81 -38.51
CA ILE A 144 -18.01 24.66 -37.36
C ILE A 144 -17.30 25.97 -37.05
N THR A 145 -16.72 26.61 -38.07
CA THR A 145 -15.94 27.85 -37.89
C THR A 145 -16.82 28.97 -37.36
N ALA A 146 -18.00 29.19 -37.96
CA ALA A 146 -18.92 30.25 -37.55
C ALA A 146 -19.40 30.06 -36.11
N ALA A 147 -19.78 28.84 -35.73
CA ALA A 147 -20.27 28.57 -34.39
C ALA A 147 -19.16 28.68 -33.33
N VAL A 148 -17.96 28.16 -33.60
CA VAL A 148 -16.81 28.24 -32.68
C VAL A 148 -16.36 29.69 -32.50
N GLU A 149 -16.36 30.50 -33.56
CA GLU A 149 -15.99 31.91 -33.50
C GLU A 149 -16.86 32.70 -32.50
N ARG A 150 -18.16 32.36 -32.40
CA ARG A 150 -19.08 32.98 -31.42
C ARG A 150 -18.77 32.60 -29.98
N VAL A 151 -18.17 31.42 -29.73
CA VAL A 151 -18.03 30.88 -28.37
C VAL A 151 -16.59 30.75 -27.87
N LYS A 152 -15.59 31.03 -28.70
CA LYS A 152 -14.16 30.88 -28.35
C LYS A 152 -13.70 31.69 -27.13
N GLY A 153 -14.42 32.76 -26.78
CA GLY A 153 -14.12 33.61 -25.62
C GLY A 153 -14.55 33.01 -24.27
N PHE A 154 -15.36 31.95 -24.26
CA PHE A 154 -15.84 31.35 -23.02
C PHE A 154 -14.94 30.21 -22.56
N ASN A 155 -14.55 30.28 -21.29
CA ASN A 155 -13.72 29.24 -20.68
C ASN A 155 -14.47 27.91 -20.59
N ASN A 156 -13.77 26.82 -20.92
CA ASN A 156 -14.24 25.43 -20.81
C ASN A 156 -15.39 25.03 -21.75
N TRP A 157 -15.75 25.87 -22.72
CA TRP A 157 -16.71 25.50 -23.75
C TRP A 157 -16.12 24.47 -24.72
N LYS A 158 -16.99 23.61 -25.28
CA LYS A 158 -16.62 22.56 -26.24
C LYS A 158 -17.57 22.58 -27.44
N CYS A 159 -17.08 22.09 -28.57
CA CYS A 159 -17.90 21.89 -29.77
C CYS A 159 -18.22 20.40 -29.94
N GLN A 160 -19.47 20.01 -29.76
CA GLN A 160 -19.93 18.63 -29.99
C GLN A 160 -20.35 18.44 -31.45
N LEU A 161 -19.75 17.45 -32.11
CA LEU A 161 -19.99 17.13 -33.51
C LEU A 161 -20.66 15.77 -33.62
N TYR A 162 -21.87 15.73 -34.19
CA TYR A 162 -22.50 14.50 -34.66
C TYR A 162 -22.52 14.49 -36.20
N ILE A 163 -21.48 13.87 -36.76
CA ILE A 163 -21.14 13.82 -38.19
C ILE A 163 -20.89 12.36 -38.63
N SER A 164 -20.74 12.13 -39.94
CA SER A 164 -20.32 10.81 -40.46
C SER A 164 -18.84 10.54 -40.18
N GLY A 165 -18.46 9.25 -40.08
CA GLY A 165 -17.08 8.88 -39.77
C GLY A 165 -16.05 9.42 -40.77
N ASP A 166 -16.34 9.37 -42.07
CA ASP A 166 -15.48 9.91 -43.12
C ASP A 166 -15.26 11.43 -43.02
N SER A 167 -16.20 12.16 -42.41
CA SER A 167 -16.09 13.62 -42.23
C SER A 167 -14.81 14.04 -41.48
N TRP A 168 -14.28 13.20 -40.59
CA TRP A 168 -13.06 13.50 -39.82
C TRP A 168 -11.83 13.74 -40.68
N ASP A 169 -11.70 13.06 -41.83
CA ASP A 169 -10.57 13.31 -42.76
C ASP A 169 -10.65 14.71 -43.36
N TYR A 170 -11.86 15.18 -43.66
CA TYR A 170 -12.08 16.47 -44.30
C TYR A 170 -12.02 17.65 -43.35
N ILE A 171 -12.15 17.44 -42.03
CA ILE A 171 -12.10 18.51 -41.02
C ILE A 171 -10.88 18.41 -40.09
N HIS A 172 -9.96 17.49 -40.35
CA HIS A 172 -8.83 17.19 -39.47
C HIS A 172 -8.00 18.43 -39.11
N ASP A 173 -7.52 19.13 -40.12
CA ASP A 173 -6.72 20.35 -39.98
C ASP A 173 -7.50 21.46 -39.27
N LEU A 174 -8.79 21.63 -39.59
CA LEU A 174 -9.65 22.60 -38.93
C LEU A 174 -9.74 22.29 -37.43
N VAL A 175 -10.10 21.06 -37.06
CA VAL A 175 -10.30 20.65 -35.66
C VAL A 175 -9.01 20.75 -34.85
N ARG A 176 -7.86 20.37 -35.44
CA ARG A 176 -6.55 20.53 -34.81
C ARG A 176 -6.31 21.98 -34.37
N ASP A 177 -6.70 22.93 -35.23
CA ASP A 177 -6.40 24.35 -35.05
C ASP A 177 -7.51 25.13 -34.31
N LEU A 178 -8.63 24.47 -33.95
CA LEU A 178 -9.70 25.12 -33.19
C LEU A 178 -9.22 25.59 -31.80
N PRO A 179 -9.72 26.75 -31.33
CA PRO A 179 -9.37 27.31 -30.02
C PRO A 179 -10.04 26.59 -28.85
N ILE A 180 -11.04 25.75 -29.10
CA ILE A 180 -11.77 24.98 -28.09
C ILE A 180 -11.74 23.48 -28.39
N PRO A 181 -11.81 22.60 -27.38
CA PRO A 181 -11.87 21.16 -27.59
C PRO A 181 -13.17 20.72 -28.29
N VAL A 182 -13.09 19.59 -28.98
CA VAL A 182 -14.22 18.96 -29.68
C VAL A 182 -14.68 17.70 -28.96
N ILE A 183 -15.98 17.42 -29.00
CA ILE A 183 -16.57 16.15 -28.59
C ILE A 183 -17.06 15.43 -29.84
N ALA A 184 -16.45 14.31 -30.18
CA ALA A 184 -16.92 13.38 -31.20
C ALA A 184 -18.09 12.56 -30.62
N ASP A 185 -19.31 12.90 -31.05
CA ASP A 185 -20.53 12.26 -30.54
C ASP A 185 -20.67 10.84 -31.11
N HIS A 186 -21.25 9.92 -30.34
CA HIS A 186 -21.54 8.54 -30.75
C HIS A 186 -20.37 7.85 -31.50
N GLN A 187 -19.25 7.65 -30.80
CA GLN A 187 -18.00 7.08 -31.33
C GLN A 187 -17.44 7.84 -32.56
N GLY A 188 -17.82 9.11 -32.74
CA GLY A 188 -17.44 9.91 -33.89
C GLY A 188 -18.05 9.41 -35.21
N GLY A 189 -19.17 8.67 -35.16
CA GLY A 189 -19.79 8.09 -36.34
C GLY A 189 -19.15 6.78 -36.81
N MET A 190 -18.19 6.23 -36.05
CA MET A 190 -17.58 4.92 -36.33
C MET A 190 -18.54 3.78 -35.99
N GLY A 191 -18.61 2.78 -36.87
CA GLY A 191 -19.46 1.60 -36.70
C GLY A 191 -18.74 0.41 -36.05
N GLY A 192 -19.52 -0.47 -35.43
CA GLY A 192 -19.10 -1.80 -35.00
C GLY A 192 -18.99 -2.77 -36.17
N LEU A 193 -18.53 -4.01 -35.89
CA LEU A 193 -18.28 -5.01 -36.92
C LEU A 193 -19.47 -5.24 -37.86
N THR A 194 -20.70 -5.15 -37.35
CA THR A 194 -21.89 -5.38 -38.18
C THR A 194 -22.19 -4.24 -39.17
N LYS A 195 -21.66 -3.03 -38.95
CA LYS A 195 -21.81 -1.86 -39.83
C LYS A 195 -20.71 -1.76 -40.89
N LEU A 196 -19.62 -2.51 -40.75
CA LEU A 196 -18.55 -2.55 -41.74
C LEU A 196 -19.03 -3.18 -43.07
N ALA A 197 -18.28 -2.91 -44.14
CA ALA A 197 -18.47 -3.59 -45.42
C ALA A 197 -18.29 -5.11 -45.26
N ASN A 198 -19.07 -5.90 -46.00
CA ASN A 198 -19.15 -7.35 -45.85
C ASN A 198 -17.76 -8.01 -45.82
N GLY A 199 -17.44 -8.68 -44.70
CA GLY A 199 -16.22 -9.46 -44.51
C GLY A 199 -15.06 -8.73 -43.83
N SER A 200 -15.16 -7.42 -43.58
CA SER A 200 -14.13 -6.72 -42.79
C SER A 200 -14.26 -7.04 -41.31
N THR A 201 -13.14 -7.37 -40.68
CA THR A 201 -13.00 -7.54 -39.22
C THR A 201 -12.18 -6.41 -38.58
N ASP A 202 -11.68 -5.48 -39.40
CA ASP A 202 -10.83 -4.38 -38.95
C ASP A 202 -11.66 -3.11 -38.81
N VAL A 203 -11.95 -2.75 -37.56
CA VAL A 203 -12.67 -1.52 -37.19
C VAL A 203 -11.84 -0.26 -37.46
N THR A 204 -10.52 -0.37 -37.59
CA THR A 204 -9.61 0.78 -37.78
C THR A 204 -9.49 1.21 -39.23
N ALA A 205 -9.89 0.35 -40.18
CA ALA A 205 -9.90 0.63 -41.62
C ALA A 205 -11.07 1.53 -42.08
N GLN A 206 -11.91 2.01 -41.15
CA GLN A 206 -13.02 2.90 -41.47
C GLN A 206 -12.49 4.28 -41.92
N PRO A 207 -13.06 4.90 -42.97
CA PRO A 207 -12.73 6.28 -43.35
C PRO A 207 -12.86 7.24 -42.16
N GLY A 208 -11.93 8.18 -42.02
CA GLY A 208 -11.86 9.12 -40.90
C GLY A 208 -11.37 8.56 -39.57
N PHE A 209 -11.21 7.23 -39.41
CA PHE A 209 -10.78 6.63 -38.14
C PHE A 209 -9.39 7.11 -37.70
N ALA A 210 -8.43 7.11 -38.62
CA ALA A 210 -7.06 7.54 -38.36
C ALA A 210 -7.01 9.03 -37.96
N SER A 211 -7.76 9.88 -38.65
CA SER A 211 -7.86 11.32 -38.36
C SER A 211 -8.50 11.58 -36.99
N LEU A 212 -9.59 10.88 -36.66
CA LEU A 212 -10.23 10.97 -35.34
C LEU A 212 -9.27 10.54 -34.23
N LEU A 213 -8.55 9.43 -34.43
CA LEU A 213 -7.60 8.91 -33.47
C LEU A 213 -6.43 9.87 -33.24
N ASP A 214 -5.87 10.44 -34.31
CA ASP A 214 -4.78 11.42 -34.24
C ASP A 214 -5.21 12.66 -33.44
N LEU A 215 -6.41 13.19 -33.73
CA LEU A 215 -6.95 14.33 -32.98
C LEU A 215 -7.22 14.00 -31.51
N ALA A 216 -7.70 12.80 -31.21
CA ALA A 216 -7.87 12.35 -29.83
C ALA A 216 -6.51 12.20 -29.11
N LYS A 217 -5.50 11.61 -29.76
CA LYS A 217 -4.14 11.50 -29.21
C LYS A 217 -3.49 12.86 -28.93
N SER A 218 -3.80 13.87 -29.73
CA SER A 218 -3.35 15.25 -29.51
C SER A 218 -4.05 15.96 -28.33
N GLY A 219 -5.08 15.34 -27.75
CA GLY A 219 -5.90 15.92 -26.68
C GLY A 219 -6.95 16.92 -27.15
N LYS A 220 -7.16 17.07 -28.46
CA LYS A 220 -8.14 18.01 -29.05
C LYS A 220 -9.57 17.48 -29.07
N VAL A 221 -9.73 16.16 -29.17
CA VAL A 221 -11.04 15.51 -29.33
C VAL A 221 -11.29 14.52 -28.20
N PHE A 222 -12.43 14.68 -27.53
CA PHE A 222 -13.02 13.64 -26.67
C PHE A 222 -13.93 12.73 -27.52
N VAL A 223 -13.76 11.42 -27.43
CA VAL A 223 -14.64 10.44 -28.09
C VAL A 223 -15.72 9.98 -27.11
N LYS A 224 -16.98 10.21 -27.47
CA LYS A 224 -18.12 9.83 -26.63
C LYS A 224 -18.64 8.44 -26.95
N ILE A 225 -18.52 7.52 -26.00
CA ILE A 225 -19.14 6.20 -26.05
C ILE A 225 -20.61 6.33 -25.64
N SER A 226 -21.50 6.46 -26.61
CA SER A 226 -22.94 6.64 -26.42
C SER A 226 -23.74 6.06 -27.58
N ALA A 227 -25.06 5.89 -27.39
CA ALA A 227 -26.00 5.45 -28.43
C ALA A 227 -25.54 4.26 -29.28
N LEU A 228 -25.02 3.20 -28.64
CA LEU A 228 -24.42 2.04 -29.33
C LEU A 228 -25.34 1.42 -30.42
N TYR A 229 -26.65 1.51 -30.21
CA TYR A 229 -27.68 1.08 -31.15
C TYR A 229 -27.67 1.82 -32.50
N ARG A 230 -27.00 2.98 -32.61
CA ARG A 230 -26.79 3.71 -33.88
C ARG A 230 -25.62 3.12 -34.67
N SER A 231 -24.60 2.66 -33.95
CA SER A 231 -23.32 2.18 -34.46
C SER A 231 -23.29 0.66 -34.65
N SER A 232 -24.41 -0.03 -34.42
CA SER A 232 -24.56 -1.49 -34.56
C SER A 232 -25.80 -1.84 -35.40
N LYS A 233 -25.82 -3.02 -36.02
CA LYS A 233 -27.03 -3.65 -36.59
C LYS A 233 -27.67 -4.65 -35.61
N LEU A 234 -27.04 -4.94 -34.48
CA LEU A 234 -27.61 -5.78 -33.44
C LEU A 234 -28.83 -5.10 -32.82
N THR A 235 -29.88 -5.87 -32.59
CA THR A 235 -31.17 -5.39 -32.05
C THR A 235 -31.44 -5.92 -30.64
N THR A 236 -30.60 -6.82 -30.13
CA THR A 236 -30.69 -7.44 -28.81
C THR A 236 -29.29 -7.53 -28.19
N GLY A 237 -29.21 -7.55 -26.86
CA GLY A 237 -27.95 -7.65 -26.11
C GLY A 237 -27.27 -6.29 -25.87
N GLY A 238 -26.03 -6.32 -25.41
CA GLY A 238 -25.23 -5.14 -25.06
C GLY A 238 -24.32 -4.62 -26.19
N TYR A 239 -24.67 -4.87 -27.45
CA TYR A 239 -23.94 -4.44 -28.66
C TYR A 239 -22.50 -4.95 -28.79
N ASP A 240 -22.29 -6.26 -28.60
CA ASP A 240 -20.96 -6.89 -28.57
C ASP A 240 -20.10 -6.70 -29.83
N ASP A 241 -20.71 -6.36 -30.97
CA ASP A 241 -19.97 -6.07 -32.19
C ASP A 241 -19.17 -4.75 -32.14
N LEU A 242 -19.41 -3.92 -31.12
CA LEU A 242 -18.63 -2.71 -30.82
C LEU A 242 -17.46 -2.97 -29.88
N GLU A 243 -17.31 -4.18 -29.32
CA GLU A 243 -16.21 -4.53 -28.42
C GLU A 243 -14.82 -4.17 -28.99
N PRO A 244 -14.46 -4.52 -30.24
CA PRO A 244 -13.13 -4.19 -30.77
C PRO A 244 -12.90 -2.68 -30.87
N LEU A 245 -13.93 -1.91 -31.25
CA LEU A 245 -13.84 -0.47 -31.41
C LEU A 245 -13.65 0.24 -30.06
N VAL A 246 -14.47 -0.10 -29.07
CA VAL A 246 -14.40 0.51 -27.74
C VAL A 246 -13.10 0.11 -27.04
N LYS A 247 -12.68 -1.16 -27.15
CA LYS A 247 -11.37 -1.62 -26.64
C LYS A 247 -10.23 -0.82 -27.24
N PHE A 248 -10.25 -0.60 -28.54
CA PHE A 248 -9.20 0.12 -29.23
C PHE A 248 -9.09 1.57 -28.74
N PHE A 249 -10.21 2.31 -28.68
CA PHE A 249 -10.14 3.67 -28.13
C PHE A 249 -9.73 3.69 -26.66
N ALA A 250 -10.17 2.72 -25.85
CA ALA A 250 -9.78 2.63 -24.45
C ALA A 250 -8.29 2.36 -24.27
N GLN A 251 -7.67 1.64 -25.21
CA GLN A 251 -6.24 1.37 -25.23
C GLN A 251 -5.44 2.59 -25.69
N GLU A 252 -5.88 3.26 -26.76
CA GLU A 252 -5.09 4.29 -27.42
C GLU A 252 -5.30 5.69 -26.85
N VAL A 253 -6.49 6.01 -26.35
CA VAL A 253 -6.88 7.36 -25.89
C VAL A 253 -7.74 7.35 -24.62
N PRO A 254 -7.34 6.64 -23.54
CA PRO A 254 -8.16 6.46 -22.34
C PRO A 254 -8.59 7.76 -21.66
N GLN A 255 -7.75 8.80 -21.70
CA GLN A 255 -8.06 10.11 -21.10
C GLN A 255 -9.05 10.96 -21.91
N GLN A 256 -9.29 10.59 -23.16
CA GLN A 256 -10.20 11.29 -24.07
C GLN A 256 -11.52 10.55 -24.25
N LEU A 257 -11.80 9.53 -23.44
CA LEU A 257 -13.07 8.81 -23.47
C LEU A 257 -14.06 9.38 -22.47
N ILE A 258 -15.27 9.66 -22.97
CA ILE A 258 -16.44 10.00 -22.15
C ILE A 258 -17.61 9.08 -22.51
N TRP A 259 -18.61 8.96 -21.65
CA TRP A 259 -19.76 8.07 -21.83
C TRP A 259 -21.06 8.84 -21.70
N GLY A 260 -22.06 8.42 -22.46
CA GLY A 260 -23.42 8.78 -22.14
C GLY A 260 -24.45 7.76 -22.62
N SER A 261 -25.57 7.67 -21.92
CA SER A 261 -26.64 6.72 -22.25
C SER A 261 -27.35 7.05 -23.56
N ASP A 262 -27.41 8.33 -23.95
CA ASP A 262 -28.32 8.84 -24.99
C ASP A 262 -29.80 8.64 -24.60
N TRP A 263 -30.11 8.72 -23.29
CA TRP A 263 -31.49 8.64 -22.82
C TRP A 263 -32.26 9.92 -23.16
N PRO A 264 -33.54 9.83 -23.58
CA PRO A 264 -34.22 8.60 -23.95
C PRO A 264 -33.78 8.13 -25.34
N HIS A 265 -33.79 6.81 -25.53
CA HIS A 265 -33.19 6.17 -26.70
C HIS A 265 -34.02 6.38 -27.97
N THR A 266 -33.72 7.43 -28.74
CA THR A 266 -34.57 7.80 -29.88
C THR A 266 -34.51 6.81 -31.05
N GLY A 267 -35.62 6.70 -31.78
CA GLY A 267 -35.78 5.79 -32.90
C GLY A 267 -35.03 6.22 -34.17
N SER A 268 -35.24 5.46 -35.25
CA SER A 268 -34.64 5.71 -36.58
C SER A 268 -35.66 5.91 -37.68
N ASN A 269 -36.97 5.95 -37.40
CA ASN A 269 -37.98 5.98 -38.45
C ASN A 269 -38.32 7.41 -38.87
N ARG A 270 -37.39 8.05 -39.59
CA ARG A 270 -37.45 9.46 -39.95
C ARG A 270 -37.84 9.62 -41.42
N THR A 271 -39.15 9.63 -41.68
CA THR A 271 -39.73 9.89 -43.00
C THR A 271 -40.64 11.10 -42.95
N GLU A 272 -40.89 11.74 -44.10
CA GLU A 272 -41.83 12.87 -44.16
C GLU A 272 -43.24 12.49 -43.67
N ALA A 273 -43.67 11.25 -43.93
CA ALA A 273 -44.96 10.72 -43.48
C ALA A 273 -45.03 10.50 -41.95
N THR A 274 -43.90 10.27 -41.28
CA THR A 274 -43.85 10.00 -39.83
C THR A 274 -43.39 11.20 -39.01
N ARG A 275 -42.94 12.29 -39.65
CA ARG A 275 -42.36 13.49 -39.01
C ARG A 275 -43.22 14.06 -37.87
N TYR A 276 -44.54 14.08 -38.04
CA TYR A 276 -45.50 14.65 -37.09
C TYR A 276 -46.23 13.61 -36.23
N VAL A 277 -45.87 12.34 -36.37
CA VAL A 277 -46.42 11.25 -35.57
C VAL A 277 -45.50 11.03 -34.37
N PRO A 278 -46.02 11.04 -33.12
CA PRO A 278 -45.22 10.74 -31.94
C PRO A 278 -44.53 9.36 -32.05
N GLU A 279 -43.21 9.36 -32.07
CA GLU A 279 -42.36 8.16 -32.16
C GLU A 279 -42.01 7.66 -30.74
N PRO A 280 -42.25 6.38 -30.42
CA PRO A 280 -41.84 5.81 -29.15
C PRO A 280 -40.32 5.63 -29.07
N PHE A 281 -39.77 5.65 -27.85
CA PHE A 281 -38.36 5.37 -27.62
C PHE A 281 -38.03 3.88 -27.75
N ARG A 282 -36.79 3.59 -28.14
CA ARG A 282 -36.24 2.23 -28.15
C ARG A 282 -36.13 1.71 -26.73
N LYS A 283 -36.40 0.42 -26.56
CA LYS A 283 -36.09 -0.30 -25.32
C LYS A 283 -34.65 -0.78 -25.39
N ILE A 284 -33.78 -0.15 -24.62
CA ILE A 284 -32.37 -0.50 -24.52
C ILE A 284 -32.08 -1.08 -23.15
N ASP A 285 -31.37 -2.20 -23.13
CA ASP A 285 -30.85 -2.82 -21.92
C ASP A 285 -29.58 -2.07 -21.47
N ASN A 286 -29.78 -0.98 -20.70
CA ASN A 286 -28.69 -0.12 -20.24
C ASN A 286 -27.74 -0.85 -19.28
N GLU A 287 -28.26 -1.81 -18.51
CA GLU A 287 -27.46 -2.68 -17.64
C GLU A 287 -26.48 -3.51 -18.47
N ALA A 288 -26.97 -4.20 -19.50
CA ALA A 288 -26.11 -4.98 -20.40
C ALA A 288 -25.07 -4.08 -21.09
N VAL A 289 -25.46 -2.89 -21.54
CA VAL A 289 -24.53 -1.91 -22.14
C VAL A 289 -23.42 -1.50 -21.16
N LEU A 290 -23.76 -1.13 -19.93
CA LEU A 290 -22.77 -0.72 -18.92
C LEU A 290 -21.84 -1.86 -18.52
N LYS A 291 -22.38 -3.06 -18.32
CA LYS A 291 -21.58 -4.29 -18.07
C LYS A 291 -20.56 -4.51 -19.19
N ASN A 292 -21.00 -4.38 -20.43
CA ASN A 292 -20.16 -4.57 -21.60
C ASN A 292 -19.09 -3.49 -21.76
N ILE A 293 -19.44 -2.20 -21.69
CA ILE A 293 -18.46 -1.12 -21.79
C ILE A 293 -17.39 -1.27 -20.70
N ARG A 294 -17.78 -1.62 -19.47
CA ARG A 294 -16.85 -1.87 -18.36
C ARG A 294 -15.92 -3.04 -18.62
N LYS A 295 -16.45 -4.13 -19.19
CA LYS A 295 -15.66 -5.28 -19.64
C LYS A 295 -14.68 -4.91 -20.76
N TRP A 296 -15.09 -4.03 -21.68
CA TRP A 296 -14.28 -3.65 -22.85
C TRP A 296 -13.19 -2.65 -22.53
N VAL A 297 -13.48 -1.61 -21.74
CA VAL A 297 -12.49 -0.58 -21.39
C VAL A 297 -11.34 -1.15 -20.57
N GLY A 298 -11.63 -2.13 -19.70
CA GLY A 298 -10.61 -2.80 -18.88
C GLY A 298 -10.02 -1.89 -17.79
N TRP A 299 -9.41 -2.50 -16.78
CA TRP A 299 -8.83 -1.81 -15.62
C TRP A 299 -7.39 -1.38 -15.84
N ASP A 300 -6.69 -2.13 -16.67
CA ASP A 300 -5.26 -2.01 -16.86
C ASP A 300 -4.87 -0.60 -17.31
N ASN A 301 -5.64 -0.01 -18.24
CA ASN A 301 -5.38 1.35 -18.73
C ASN A 301 -5.65 2.42 -17.68
N ILE A 302 -6.67 2.22 -16.84
CA ILE A 302 -7.00 3.14 -15.75
C ILE A 302 -5.88 3.10 -14.70
N PHE A 303 -5.48 1.90 -14.27
CA PHE A 303 -4.41 1.78 -13.28
C PHE A 303 -3.08 2.32 -13.79
N ARG A 304 -2.73 2.01 -15.05
CA ARG A 304 -1.55 2.55 -15.71
C ARG A 304 -1.58 4.08 -15.79
N GLY A 305 -2.70 4.66 -16.21
CA GLY A 305 -2.87 6.11 -16.28
C GLY A 305 -2.80 6.79 -14.92
N VAL A 306 -3.45 6.26 -13.88
CA VAL A 306 -3.44 6.83 -12.52
C VAL A 306 -2.04 6.79 -11.91
N ILE A 307 -1.30 5.71 -12.15
CA ILE A 307 0.04 5.51 -11.59
C ILE A 307 1.13 6.21 -12.44
N GLY A 308 0.88 6.49 -13.73
CA GLY A 308 1.86 7.11 -14.63
C GLY A 308 2.78 6.08 -15.30
N SER A 309 2.24 4.91 -15.68
CA SER A 309 2.97 3.80 -16.29
C SER A 309 2.50 3.48 -17.71
N PRO A 310 3.36 2.95 -18.59
CA PRO A 310 4.80 2.80 -18.41
C PRO A 310 5.53 4.15 -18.51
N ASP A 311 6.52 4.37 -17.65
CA ASP A 311 7.47 5.47 -17.80
C ASP A 311 8.87 4.91 -18.10
N PRO A 312 9.38 5.06 -19.33
CA PRO A 312 10.74 4.63 -19.69
C PRO A 312 11.84 5.24 -18.80
N ASN A 313 11.60 6.43 -18.23
CA ASN A 313 12.54 7.10 -17.33
C ASN A 313 12.45 6.58 -15.89
N GLY A 314 11.42 5.80 -15.56
CA GLY A 314 11.23 5.17 -14.26
C GLY A 314 10.88 6.13 -13.12
N ARG A 315 10.32 7.31 -13.42
CA ARG A 315 9.99 8.34 -12.44
C ARG A 315 8.50 8.44 -12.14
N GLN A 316 7.63 8.05 -13.08
CA GLN A 316 6.17 8.09 -12.98
C GLN A 316 5.62 9.52 -12.72
N LEU A 317 6.23 10.55 -13.32
CA LEU A 317 5.88 11.95 -13.05
C LEU A 317 4.50 12.39 -13.56
N ASP A 318 3.90 11.64 -14.50
CA ASP A 318 2.57 11.90 -15.05
C ASP A 318 1.49 11.05 -14.34
N GLY A 319 1.73 10.72 -13.06
CA GLY A 319 0.81 9.95 -12.23
C GLY A 319 1.17 10.00 -10.75
N MET A 320 0.50 9.17 -9.96
CA MET A 320 0.69 9.08 -8.50
C MET A 320 1.84 8.15 -8.10
N GLY A 321 2.43 7.42 -9.05
CA GLY A 321 3.51 6.48 -8.80
C GLY A 321 4.82 7.18 -8.41
N GLY A 322 5.60 6.53 -7.55
CA GLY A 322 6.88 7.06 -7.06
C GLY A 322 8.13 6.57 -7.80
N GLY A 323 7.99 5.90 -8.94
CA GLY A 323 9.11 5.35 -9.72
C GLY A 323 9.74 4.07 -9.15
N LEU A 324 9.24 3.59 -8.01
CA LEU A 324 9.67 2.37 -7.32
C LEU A 324 8.51 1.37 -7.23
N SER A 325 8.80 0.08 -7.27
CA SER A 325 7.75 -0.97 -7.19
C SER A 325 6.95 -0.94 -5.88
N SER A 326 7.53 -0.43 -4.78
CA SER A 326 6.84 -0.20 -3.52
C SER A 326 5.82 0.95 -3.58
N LEU A 327 6.02 1.91 -4.49
CA LEU A 327 5.19 3.10 -4.71
C LEU A 327 4.36 3.04 -6.00
N SER A 328 4.36 1.88 -6.68
CA SER A 328 3.62 1.62 -7.92
C SER A 328 2.60 0.50 -7.68
N LYS A 329 1.60 0.81 -6.85
CA LYS A 329 0.63 -0.14 -6.30
C LYS A 329 -0.78 0.44 -6.34
N VAL A 330 -1.75 -0.40 -6.67
CA VAL A 330 -3.18 -0.05 -6.57
C VAL A 330 -3.88 -1.06 -5.67
N CYS A 331 -4.76 -0.54 -4.80
CA CYS A 331 -5.65 -1.34 -3.98
C CYS A 331 -7.08 -0.99 -4.37
N VAL A 332 -7.85 -2.02 -4.69
CA VAL A 332 -9.27 -1.88 -5.00
C VAL A 332 -10.05 -2.51 -3.87
N VAL A 333 -10.83 -1.69 -3.17
CA VAL A 333 -11.61 -2.11 -2.00
C VAL A 333 -13.08 -1.85 -2.27
N GLY A 334 -13.94 -2.80 -1.91
CA GLY A 334 -15.38 -2.68 -2.07
C GLY A 334 -16.16 -3.57 -1.10
N PRO A 335 -17.50 -3.53 -1.16
CA PRO A 335 -18.36 -4.41 -0.37
C PRO A 335 -17.98 -5.88 -0.59
N SER A 336 -18.02 -6.70 0.47
CA SER A 336 -17.67 -8.10 0.31
C SER A 336 -18.69 -8.86 -0.54
N SER A 337 -18.19 -9.81 -1.31
CA SER A 337 -18.99 -10.82 -2.02
C SER A 337 -19.30 -12.05 -1.17
N ARG A 338 -18.88 -12.08 0.11
CA ARG A 338 -18.95 -13.26 0.99
C ARG A 338 -19.47 -12.90 2.38
N GLU A 339 -20.12 -13.86 3.05
CA GLU A 339 -20.63 -13.67 4.42
C GLU A 339 -19.53 -13.71 5.49
N ASP A 340 -18.42 -14.38 5.21
CA ASP A 340 -17.27 -14.52 6.12
C ASP A 340 -16.31 -13.31 6.07
N ALA A 341 -16.62 -12.29 5.27
CA ALA A 341 -15.85 -11.05 5.15
C ALA A 341 -16.75 -9.80 5.21
N ASP A 342 -16.14 -8.68 5.59
CA ASP A 342 -16.78 -7.36 5.65
C ASP A 342 -16.51 -6.57 4.36
N VAL A 343 -15.29 -6.70 3.81
CA VAL A 343 -14.88 -6.06 2.55
C VAL A 343 -14.09 -7.01 1.64
N ASP A 344 -14.18 -6.77 0.34
CA ASP A 344 -13.34 -7.39 -0.67
C ASP A 344 -12.16 -6.46 -1.01
N TYR A 345 -10.97 -7.05 -1.18
CA TYR A 345 -9.73 -6.34 -1.49
C TYR A 345 -8.97 -7.02 -2.64
N THR A 346 -8.74 -6.28 -3.72
CA THR A 346 -7.87 -6.67 -4.83
C THR A 346 -6.60 -5.83 -4.83
N PHE A 347 -5.46 -6.47 -4.74
CA PHE A 347 -4.15 -5.87 -4.95
C PHE A 347 -3.76 -5.90 -6.44
N VAL A 348 -3.15 -4.83 -6.93
CA VAL A 348 -2.62 -4.73 -8.29
C VAL A 348 -1.23 -4.12 -8.26
N ALA A 349 -0.25 -4.85 -8.78
CA ALA A 349 1.09 -4.34 -9.00
C ALA A 349 1.23 -3.78 -10.41
N ILE A 350 1.73 -2.56 -10.55
CA ILE A 350 1.89 -1.90 -11.85
C ILE A 350 3.37 -1.80 -12.17
N GLY A 351 3.76 -2.27 -13.36
CA GLY A 351 5.10 -2.13 -13.89
C GLY A 351 5.50 -0.66 -14.02
N VAL A 352 6.69 -0.30 -13.56
CA VAL A 352 7.17 1.09 -13.63
C VAL A 352 7.57 1.44 -15.08
N LYS A 353 8.46 0.64 -15.67
CA LYS A 353 9.02 0.88 -17.01
C LYS A 353 8.30 0.12 -18.13
N ASN A 354 7.50 -0.88 -17.77
CA ASN A 354 6.79 -1.75 -18.72
C ASN A 354 5.27 -1.62 -18.50
N PRO A 355 4.45 -1.96 -19.51
CA PRO A 355 3.00 -1.78 -19.45
C PRO A 355 2.27 -2.86 -18.62
N GLU A 356 2.98 -3.67 -17.83
CA GLU A 356 2.39 -4.83 -17.18
C GLU A 356 1.53 -4.43 -15.97
N VAL A 357 0.38 -5.10 -15.85
CA VAL A 357 -0.57 -4.98 -14.73
C VAL A 357 -0.77 -6.37 -14.15
N ASP A 358 -0.34 -6.56 -12.91
CA ASP A 358 -0.24 -7.86 -12.28
C ASP A 358 -1.20 -8.00 -11.09
N PHE A 359 -2.19 -8.91 -11.23
CA PHE A 359 -3.20 -9.27 -10.24
C PHE A 359 -2.86 -10.56 -9.48
N SER A 360 -1.69 -11.15 -9.73
CA SER A 360 -1.38 -12.52 -9.29
C SER A 360 -0.95 -12.62 -7.83
N SER A 361 -0.73 -11.53 -7.10
CA SER A 361 -0.28 -11.56 -5.70
C SER A 361 -1.16 -10.76 -4.75
N ASN A 362 -0.98 -11.01 -3.45
CA ASN A 362 -1.37 -10.09 -2.39
C ASN A 362 -0.18 -9.16 -2.03
N CYS A 363 -0.45 -8.00 -1.43
CA CYS A 363 0.55 -7.18 -0.75
C CYS A 363 0.22 -7.06 0.74
N GLY A 364 1.07 -7.66 1.59
CA GLY A 364 0.91 -7.62 3.04
C GLY A 364 0.95 -6.19 3.60
N ASN A 365 1.87 -5.35 3.11
CA ASN A 365 1.96 -3.95 3.53
C ASN A 365 0.68 -3.18 3.19
N MET A 366 0.15 -3.34 1.98
CA MET A 366 -1.08 -2.62 1.62
C MET A 366 -2.31 -3.15 2.35
N THR A 367 -2.30 -4.41 2.78
CA THR A 367 -3.39 -5.00 3.57
C THR A 367 -3.61 -4.24 4.88
N SER A 368 -2.57 -3.63 5.47
CA SER A 368 -2.73 -2.84 6.70
C SER A 368 -3.62 -1.62 6.50
N ALA A 369 -3.63 -1.03 5.30
CA ALA A 369 -4.44 0.15 4.99
C ALA A 369 -5.91 -0.19 4.66
N VAL A 370 -6.23 -1.44 4.31
CA VAL A 370 -7.57 -1.82 3.83
C VAL A 370 -8.64 -1.68 4.93
N GLY A 371 -8.32 -2.12 6.15
CA GLY A 371 -9.22 -2.00 7.29
C GLY A 371 -9.56 -0.54 7.61
N PRO A 372 -8.55 0.31 7.87
CA PRO A 372 -8.73 1.75 8.05
C PRO A 372 -9.52 2.41 6.91
N PHE A 373 -9.12 2.16 5.65
CA PHE A 373 -9.81 2.70 4.48
C PHE A 373 -11.29 2.30 4.45
N ALA A 374 -11.64 1.06 4.81
CA ALA A 374 -13.02 0.62 4.83
C ALA A 374 -13.87 1.39 5.86
N VAL A 375 -13.29 1.78 6.99
CA VAL A 375 -13.94 2.62 8.00
C VAL A 375 -14.10 4.05 7.47
N ASP A 376 -13.00 4.68 7.05
CA ASP A 376 -12.97 6.09 6.65
C ASP A 376 -13.83 6.36 5.41
N SER A 377 -13.92 5.40 4.49
CA SER A 377 -14.77 5.49 3.28
C SER A 377 -16.25 5.14 3.53
N GLY A 378 -16.60 4.68 4.74
CA GLY A 378 -17.96 4.25 5.09
C GLY A 378 -18.38 2.89 4.54
N LEU A 379 -17.46 2.11 3.96
CA LEU A 379 -17.72 0.73 3.51
C LEU A 379 -17.99 -0.22 4.69
N PHE A 380 -17.42 0.07 5.87
CA PHE A 380 -17.65 -0.65 7.11
C PHE A 380 -17.86 0.34 8.25
N ARG A 381 -18.92 0.15 9.04
CA ARG A 381 -19.18 1.00 10.22
C ARG A 381 -18.62 0.34 11.47
N ALA A 382 -17.67 1.00 12.11
CA ALA A 382 -17.12 0.62 13.40
C ALA A 382 -17.57 1.60 14.50
N ALA A 383 -17.67 1.10 15.74
CA ALA A 383 -17.80 1.96 16.91
C ALA A 383 -16.40 2.42 17.37
N ASP A 384 -16.36 3.50 18.15
CA ASP A 384 -15.12 3.99 18.77
C ASP A 384 -14.45 2.89 19.63
N GLY A 385 -13.12 2.87 19.63
CA GLY A 385 -12.30 1.85 20.28
C GLY A 385 -11.62 0.90 19.28
N ASN A 386 -11.40 -0.36 19.65
CA ASN A 386 -10.73 -1.31 18.76
C ASN A 386 -11.73 -1.99 17.81
N ALA A 387 -11.59 -1.75 16.51
CA ALA A 387 -12.34 -2.41 15.46
C ALA A 387 -11.58 -3.62 14.91
N THR A 388 -12.32 -4.61 14.39
CA THR A 388 -11.77 -5.70 13.55
C THR A 388 -12.53 -5.72 12.25
N VAL A 389 -11.82 -5.56 11.13
CA VAL A 389 -12.38 -5.70 9.78
C VAL A 389 -11.90 -7.03 9.18
N ARG A 390 -12.84 -7.85 8.71
CA ARG A 390 -12.58 -9.11 8.00
C ARG A 390 -12.43 -8.81 6.51
N ILE A 391 -11.23 -9.02 5.99
CA ILE A 391 -10.87 -8.68 4.61
C ILE A 391 -10.78 -9.96 3.80
N HIS A 392 -11.57 -10.07 2.74
CA HIS A 392 -11.40 -11.10 1.72
C HIS A 392 -10.46 -10.58 0.63
N ASN A 393 -9.24 -11.12 0.57
CA ASN A 393 -8.32 -10.81 -0.50
C ASN A 393 -8.71 -11.61 -1.76
N THR A 394 -9.20 -10.93 -2.78
CA THR A 394 -9.71 -11.55 -4.02
C THR A 394 -8.60 -12.18 -4.86
N ASN A 395 -7.35 -11.70 -4.75
CA ASN A 395 -6.23 -12.31 -5.47
C ASN A 395 -5.99 -13.75 -4.99
N THR A 396 -6.08 -13.99 -3.69
CA THR A 396 -5.67 -15.26 -3.04
C THR A 396 -6.84 -16.08 -2.48
N GLY A 397 -8.03 -15.48 -2.43
CA GLY A 397 -9.22 -16.06 -1.78
C GLY A 397 -9.09 -16.18 -0.25
N LYS A 398 -8.09 -15.54 0.37
CA LYS A 398 -7.80 -15.67 1.81
C LYS A 398 -8.50 -14.60 2.63
N ILE A 399 -8.88 -14.98 3.86
CA ILE A 399 -9.43 -14.08 4.86
C ILE A 399 -8.31 -13.57 5.77
N ILE A 400 -8.29 -12.26 5.97
CA ILE A 400 -7.32 -11.54 6.80
C ILE A 400 -8.10 -10.66 7.77
N HIS A 401 -7.78 -10.71 9.06
CA HIS A 401 -8.38 -9.80 10.03
C HIS A 401 -7.44 -8.62 10.28
N ALA A 402 -7.94 -7.40 10.09
CA ALA A 402 -7.24 -6.18 10.45
C ALA A 402 -7.85 -5.60 11.72
N LYS A 403 -7.08 -5.53 12.80
CA LYS A 403 -7.50 -4.95 14.09
C LYS A 403 -6.74 -3.65 14.35
N PHE A 404 -7.48 -2.57 14.60
CA PHE A 404 -6.93 -1.22 14.75
C PHE A 404 -7.87 -0.32 15.57
N PRO A 405 -7.36 0.77 16.18
CA PRO A 405 -8.18 1.76 16.89
C PRO A 405 -8.98 2.66 15.93
N VAL A 406 -10.18 3.04 16.36
CA VAL A 406 -11.13 3.95 15.68
C VAL A 406 -11.56 5.03 16.67
N ASN A 407 -11.64 6.27 16.21
CA ASN A 407 -11.99 7.45 16.99
C ASN A 407 -12.83 8.39 16.13
N GLY A 408 -14.06 8.69 16.55
CA GLY A 408 -14.91 9.65 15.84
C GLY A 408 -15.40 9.16 14.48
N SER A 409 -15.60 7.85 14.31
CA SER A 409 -15.91 7.17 13.03
C SER A 409 -14.78 7.14 11.98
N GLU A 410 -13.57 7.55 12.34
CA GLU A 410 -12.36 7.44 11.51
C GLU A 410 -11.35 6.49 12.17
N ALA A 411 -10.52 5.83 11.38
CA ALA A 411 -9.41 5.05 11.89
C ALA A 411 -8.35 5.98 12.52
N GLU A 412 -7.91 5.66 13.73
CA GLU A 412 -6.88 6.44 14.40
C GLU A 412 -5.55 6.27 13.67
N ALA A 413 -4.94 7.38 13.26
CA ALA A 413 -3.67 7.39 12.54
C ALA A 413 -2.48 7.53 13.49
N ASP A 414 -2.67 8.26 14.59
CA ASP A 414 -1.62 8.57 15.55
C ASP A 414 -1.43 7.44 16.57
N GLY A 415 -0.17 7.20 16.95
CA GLY A 415 0.18 6.18 17.94
C GLY A 415 1.67 6.14 18.21
N ASP A 416 2.08 5.19 19.05
CA ASP A 416 3.45 5.03 19.56
C ASP A 416 4.23 3.90 18.87
N LEU A 417 3.61 3.16 17.94
CA LEU A 417 4.28 2.09 17.24
C LEU A 417 5.21 2.64 16.15
N ALA A 418 6.51 2.36 16.28
CA ALA A 418 7.47 2.52 15.20
C ALA A 418 7.62 1.20 14.41
N ILE A 419 7.78 1.30 13.08
CA ILE A 419 8.13 0.16 12.22
C ILE A 419 9.32 0.55 11.33
N ASP A 420 10.26 -0.39 11.15
CA ASP A 420 11.45 -0.13 10.33
C ASP A 420 11.06 0.19 8.88
N GLY A 421 11.66 1.26 8.34
CA GLY A 421 11.39 1.76 6.99
C GLY A 421 10.29 2.82 6.90
N VAL A 422 9.61 3.15 8.00
CA VAL A 422 8.67 4.28 8.08
C VAL A 422 9.18 5.28 9.11
N ALA A 423 9.24 6.55 8.75
CA ALA A 423 9.67 7.61 9.67
C ALA A 423 8.55 7.94 10.66
N GLY A 424 8.91 8.09 11.94
CA GLY A 424 7.96 8.45 13.01
C GLY A 424 7.28 7.25 13.66
N THR A 425 6.12 7.50 14.27
CA THR A 425 5.27 6.50 14.92
C THR A 425 3.83 6.64 14.42
N GLY A 426 3.04 5.59 14.56
CA GLY A 426 1.63 5.60 14.20
C GLY A 426 0.80 4.60 15.00
N ALA A 427 -0.51 4.57 14.76
CA ALA A 427 -1.40 3.62 15.40
C ALA A 427 -1.06 2.17 15.02
N LYS A 428 -1.16 1.28 16.00
CA LYS A 428 -0.91 -0.15 15.79
C LYS A 428 -2.05 -0.80 15.00
N ILE A 429 -1.72 -1.35 13.83
CA ILE A 429 -2.59 -2.18 13.03
C ILE A 429 -2.10 -3.64 13.11
N GLN A 430 -2.88 -4.50 13.75
CA GLN A 430 -2.58 -5.93 13.85
C GLN A 430 -3.26 -6.70 12.71
N LEU A 431 -2.46 -7.37 11.87
CA LEU A 431 -2.95 -8.25 10.82
C LEU A 431 -2.86 -9.71 11.25
N ALA A 432 -3.97 -10.44 11.18
CA ALA A 432 -4.01 -11.88 11.40
C ALA A 432 -4.39 -12.62 10.11
N PHE A 433 -3.45 -13.38 9.56
CA PHE A 433 -3.66 -14.25 8.41
C PHE A 433 -4.11 -15.62 8.91
N LEU A 434 -5.40 -15.93 8.82
CA LEU A 434 -5.98 -17.09 9.50
C LEU A 434 -5.59 -18.43 8.86
N ASN A 435 -5.63 -18.51 7.53
CA ASN A 435 -5.34 -19.73 6.77
C ASN A 435 -4.40 -19.44 5.57
N PRO A 436 -3.16 -18.98 5.82
CA PRO A 436 -2.30 -18.39 4.78
C PRO A 436 -1.73 -19.41 3.79
N SER A 437 -1.71 -20.70 4.12
CA SER A 437 -1.10 -21.75 3.29
C SER A 437 -1.81 -21.95 1.96
N GLY A 438 -1.05 -22.24 0.90
CA GLY A 438 -1.58 -22.58 -0.42
C GLY A 438 -2.38 -21.44 -1.04
N SER A 439 -1.88 -20.20 -0.94
CA SER A 439 -2.57 -18.99 -1.41
C SER A 439 -2.78 -18.96 -2.93
N LYS A 440 -1.94 -19.67 -3.69
CA LYS A 440 -2.03 -19.75 -5.16
C LYS A 440 -1.98 -21.16 -5.70
N THR A 441 -1.22 -22.01 -5.05
CA THR A 441 -0.94 -23.39 -5.48
C THR A 441 -1.85 -24.41 -4.80
N GLY A 442 -2.59 -23.99 -3.77
CA GLY A 442 -3.40 -24.87 -2.93
C GLY A 442 -2.60 -25.80 -2.00
N LYS A 443 -1.26 -25.70 -1.97
CA LYS A 443 -0.37 -26.55 -1.17
C LYS A 443 0.61 -25.69 -0.37
N LEU A 444 1.04 -26.18 0.80
CA LEU A 444 2.09 -25.51 1.58
C LEU A 444 3.46 -25.60 0.88
N LEU A 445 3.81 -26.81 0.41
CA LEU A 445 5.02 -27.12 -0.35
C LEU A 445 4.59 -27.55 -1.76
N PRO A 446 4.52 -26.62 -2.74
CA PRO A 446 3.87 -26.89 -4.02
C PRO A 446 4.57 -27.95 -4.87
N THR A 447 5.89 -28.04 -4.75
CA THR A 447 6.74 -29.04 -5.41
C THR A 447 6.64 -30.43 -4.76
N GLY A 448 6.10 -30.50 -3.54
CA GLY A 448 6.07 -31.71 -2.71
C GLY A 448 7.35 -31.96 -1.90
N ASN A 449 8.40 -31.15 -2.09
CA ASN A 449 9.69 -31.29 -1.41
C ASN A 449 9.92 -30.13 -0.42
N VAL A 450 10.72 -30.37 0.62
CA VAL A 450 11.23 -29.30 1.50
C VAL A 450 12.35 -28.51 0.82
N THR A 451 13.12 -29.19 -0.04
CA THR A 451 14.22 -28.61 -0.82
C THR A 451 14.18 -29.13 -2.25
N ASP A 452 14.35 -28.22 -3.20
CA ASP A 452 14.50 -28.45 -4.62
C ASP A 452 15.86 -27.89 -5.09
N LYS A 453 16.23 -28.14 -6.35
CA LYS A 453 17.48 -27.64 -6.93
C LYS A 453 17.24 -27.01 -8.31
N PHE A 454 17.62 -25.76 -8.46
CA PHE A 454 17.50 -25.00 -9.71
C PHE A 454 18.84 -24.34 -10.02
N ASP A 455 19.38 -24.53 -11.22
CA ASP A 455 20.68 -23.96 -11.63
C ASP A 455 21.83 -24.26 -10.67
N GLY A 456 21.79 -25.45 -10.05
CA GLY A 456 22.77 -25.87 -9.05
C GLY A 456 22.55 -25.31 -7.64
N ILE A 457 21.60 -24.39 -7.46
CA ILE A 457 21.28 -23.70 -6.19
C ILE A 457 20.18 -24.47 -5.46
N THR A 458 20.37 -24.67 -4.15
CA THR A 458 19.35 -25.29 -3.29
C THR A 458 18.27 -24.26 -2.97
N ALA A 459 17.01 -24.63 -3.17
CA ALA A 459 15.88 -23.74 -2.95
C ALA A 459 14.76 -24.40 -2.16
N THR A 460 14.07 -23.65 -1.31
CA THR A 460 12.81 -24.07 -0.69
C THR A 460 11.65 -23.30 -1.33
N CYS A 461 10.72 -24.04 -1.93
CA CYS A 461 9.51 -23.48 -2.54
C CYS A 461 8.33 -23.62 -1.57
N ILE A 462 7.81 -22.50 -1.08
CA ILE A 462 6.73 -22.48 -0.10
C ILE A 462 5.63 -21.49 -0.52
N ASP A 463 4.37 -21.81 -0.26
CA ASP A 463 3.24 -20.93 -0.55
C ASP A 463 2.46 -20.64 0.74
N VAL A 464 2.78 -19.50 1.36
CA VAL A 464 2.14 -18.98 2.58
C VAL A 464 1.97 -17.48 2.42
N GLY A 465 0.72 -17.01 2.28
CA GLY A 465 0.38 -15.62 1.97
C GLY A 465 0.66 -15.24 0.51
N ASN A 466 1.86 -15.53 0.02
CA ASN A 466 2.22 -15.60 -1.39
C ASN A 466 3.22 -16.74 -1.62
N PRO A 467 3.34 -17.26 -2.86
CA PRO A 467 4.43 -18.15 -3.24
C PRO A 467 5.79 -17.48 -3.13
N CYS A 468 6.74 -18.14 -2.45
CA CYS A 468 8.10 -17.68 -2.21
C CYS A 468 9.11 -18.80 -2.47
N VAL A 469 10.29 -18.41 -2.92
CA VAL A 469 11.47 -19.25 -3.13
C VAL A 469 12.58 -18.72 -2.23
N PHE A 470 13.07 -19.54 -1.33
CA PHE A 470 14.19 -19.19 -0.46
C PHE A 470 15.46 -19.90 -0.94
N VAL A 471 16.54 -19.15 -1.14
CA VAL A 471 17.85 -19.65 -1.58
C VAL A 471 18.95 -19.19 -0.64
N GLN A 472 20.03 -19.95 -0.50
CA GLN A 472 21.16 -19.51 0.31
C GLN A 472 22.03 -18.48 -0.42
N ALA A 473 22.41 -17.40 0.27
CA ALA A 473 23.33 -16.38 -0.26
C ALA A 473 24.69 -16.98 -0.66
N SER A 474 25.17 -17.98 0.10
CA SER A 474 26.42 -18.70 -0.18
C SER A 474 26.40 -19.46 -1.52
N ASP A 475 25.27 -20.04 -1.90
CA ASP A 475 25.10 -20.74 -3.20
C ASP A 475 25.17 -19.75 -4.38
N LEU A 476 24.90 -18.47 -4.11
CA LEU A 476 25.02 -17.38 -5.07
C LEU A 476 26.40 -16.73 -5.06
N GLY A 477 27.26 -17.04 -4.08
CA GLY A 477 28.59 -16.46 -3.93
C GLY A 477 28.59 -15.02 -3.42
N VAL A 478 27.55 -14.62 -2.69
CA VAL A 478 27.39 -13.26 -2.16
C VAL A 478 27.27 -13.27 -0.63
N SER A 479 27.59 -12.15 0.01
CA SER A 479 27.37 -11.97 1.44
C SER A 479 25.87 -11.99 1.76
N GLY A 480 25.49 -12.58 2.89
CA GLY A 480 24.11 -12.57 3.35
C GLY A 480 23.62 -11.17 3.77
N GLY A 481 24.54 -10.26 4.07
CA GLY A 481 24.30 -8.87 4.43
C GLY A 481 24.45 -7.89 3.26
N ILE A 482 24.39 -8.39 2.02
CA ILE A 482 24.47 -7.56 0.82
C ILE A 482 23.32 -6.52 0.80
N LEU A 483 23.66 -5.25 0.61
CA LEU A 483 22.69 -4.15 0.61
C LEU A 483 21.97 -4.04 -0.73
N SER A 484 20.80 -3.38 -0.74
CA SER A 484 19.97 -3.26 -1.95
C SER A 484 20.74 -2.64 -3.13
N HIS A 485 21.55 -1.60 -2.89
CA HIS A 485 22.34 -0.97 -3.94
C HIS A 485 23.45 -1.89 -4.48
N ASP A 486 24.02 -2.75 -3.64
CA ASP A 486 25.03 -3.74 -4.05
C ASP A 486 24.41 -4.89 -4.83
N ILE A 487 23.17 -5.30 -4.49
CA ILE A 487 22.40 -6.27 -5.29
C ILE A 487 22.14 -5.72 -6.69
N GLU A 488 21.71 -4.46 -6.79
CA GLU A 488 21.43 -3.79 -8.08
C GLU A 488 22.69 -3.59 -8.92
N ALA A 489 23.82 -3.27 -8.28
CA ALA A 489 25.10 -3.08 -8.95
C ALA A 489 25.78 -4.41 -9.35
N HIS A 490 25.40 -5.54 -8.74
CA HIS A 490 26.04 -6.83 -9.00
C HIS A 490 25.73 -7.34 -10.41
N PRO A 491 26.75 -7.61 -11.26
CA PRO A 491 26.57 -7.79 -12.70
C PRO A 491 25.70 -8.98 -13.11
N THR A 492 25.65 -10.04 -12.30
CA THR A 492 24.96 -11.30 -12.63
C THR A 492 23.91 -11.75 -11.63
N LEU A 493 23.78 -11.08 -10.47
CA LEU A 493 23.00 -11.62 -9.35
C LEU A 493 21.50 -11.60 -9.66
N LEU A 494 20.99 -10.46 -10.12
CA LEU A 494 19.58 -10.32 -10.50
C LEU A 494 19.16 -11.30 -11.60
N GLY A 495 20.02 -11.51 -12.61
CA GLY A 495 19.76 -12.48 -13.67
C GLY A 495 19.71 -13.93 -13.17
N ARG A 496 20.61 -14.30 -12.24
CA ARG A 496 20.61 -15.64 -11.61
C ARG A 496 19.38 -15.85 -10.73
N LEU A 497 19.03 -14.84 -9.93
CA LEU A 497 17.83 -14.87 -9.08
C LEU A 497 16.56 -15.02 -9.92
N ASP A 498 16.42 -14.26 -11.02
CA ASP A 498 15.26 -14.37 -11.90
C ASP A 498 15.19 -15.74 -12.61
N SER A 499 16.32 -16.29 -13.05
CA SER A 499 16.37 -17.65 -13.62
C SER A 499 15.85 -18.71 -12.64
N VAL A 500 16.36 -18.71 -11.39
CA VAL A 500 15.88 -19.62 -10.34
C VAL A 500 14.39 -19.41 -10.06
N ARG A 501 13.96 -18.15 -9.95
CA ARG A 501 12.57 -17.78 -9.68
C ARG A 501 11.62 -18.30 -10.77
N ARG A 502 11.95 -18.14 -12.04
CA ARG A 502 11.14 -18.62 -13.19
C ARG A 502 11.04 -20.15 -13.21
N LYS A 503 12.15 -20.86 -12.99
CA LYS A 503 12.17 -22.33 -12.92
C LYS A 503 11.35 -22.86 -11.74
N ALA A 504 11.48 -22.22 -10.58
CA ALA A 504 10.67 -22.53 -9.42
C ALA A 504 9.17 -22.24 -9.69
N ALA A 505 8.83 -21.16 -10.40
CA ALA A 505 7.44 -20.88 -10.78
C ALA A 505 6.81 -22.01 -11.58
N VAL A 506 7.54 -22.59 -12.53
CA VAL A 506 7.10 -23.76 -13.30
C VAL A 506 6.98 -25.00 -12.41
N ALA A 507 7.99 -25.28 -11.57
CA ALA A 507 7.98 -26.41 -10.66
C ALA A 507 6.84 -26.35 -9.62
N MET A 508 6.48 -25.15 -9.16
CA MET A 508 5.37 -24.91 -8.25
C MET A 508 3.99 -24.98 -8.92
N GLY A 509 3.93 -25.13 -10.25
CA GLY A 509 2.69 -25.15 -11.02
C GLY A 509 2.03 -23.77 -11.18
N ILE A 510 2.78 -22.68 -10.96
CA ILE A 510 2.29 -21.30 -11.09
C ILE A 510 2.26 -20.87 -12.57
N SER A 511 3.21 -21.36 -13.37
CA SER A 511 3.33 -21.04 -14.79
C SER A 511 3.57 -22.29 -15.63
N THR A 512 3.15 -22.25 -16.90
CA THR A 512 3.38 -23.33 -17.88
C THR A 512 4.78 -23.28 -18.50
N SER A 513 5.46 -22.13 -18.45
CA SER A 513 6.82 -21.94 -18.95
C SER A 513 7.57 -20.86 -18.17
N GLU A 514 8.90 -20.86 -18.28
CA GLU A 514 9.76 -19.86 -17.61
C GLU A 514 9.49 -18.43 -18.11
N ASP A 515 9.19 -18.28 -19.40
CA ASP A 515 8.88 -16.98 -20.02
C ASP A 515 7.53 -16.41 -19.57
N ALA A 516 6.56 -17.28 -19.28
CA ALA A 516 5.22 -16.90 -18.84
C ALA A 516 5.11 -16.70 -17.31
N ALA A 517 6.21 -16.85 -16.57
CA ALA A 517 6.21 -16.70 -15.11
C ALA A 517 5.87 -15.25 -14.71
N PRO A 518 4.80 -15.01 -13.90
CA PRO A 518 4.42 -13.67 -13.47
C PRO A 518 5.56 -12.93 -12.78
N GLY A 519 5.66 -11.62 -12.98
CA GLY A 519 6.73 -10.82 -12.35
C GLY A 519 6.62 -10.76 -10.82
N SER A 520 5.41 -10.81 -10.27
CA SER A 520 5.21 -10.69 -8.82
C SER A 520 5.26 -11.99 -8.04
N ILE A 521 5.09 -13.17 -8.66
CA ILE A 521 5.17 -14.48 -7.99
C ILE A 521 5.90 -15.55 -8.82
N PRO A 522 6.59 -16.49 -8.16
CA PRO A 522 6.92 -16.47 -6.75
C PRO A 522 7.91 -15.35 -6.43
N LYS A 523 7.89 -14.84 -5.20
CA LYS A 523 8.98 -13.98 -4.69
C LYS A 523 10.23 -14.82 -4.53
N ILE A 524 11.41 -14.22 -4.67
CA ILE A 524 12.67 -14.89 -4.34
C ILE A 524 13.38 -14.11 -3.24
N ALA A 525 13.84 -14.83 -2.22
CA ALA A 525 14.55 -14.26 -1.08
C ALA A 525 15.85 -15.02 -0.85
N MET A 526 16.91 -14.28 -0.58
CA MET A 526 18.18 -14.85 -0.12
C MET A 526 18.12 -14.97 1.40
N VAL A 527 18.58 -16.11 1.91
CA VAL A 527 18.75 -16.36 3.34
C VAL A 527 20.22 -16.67 3.63
N SER A 528 20.65 -16.38 4.84
CA SER A 528 22.00 -16.69 5.32
C SER A 528 21.95 -17.05 6.79
N ALA A 529 23.00 -17.68 7.29
CA ALA A 529 23.23 -17.73 8.72
C ALA A 529 23.34 -16.30 9.28
N SER A 530 22.95 -16.13 10.54
CA SER A 530 23.16 -14.87 11.25
C SER A 530 24.63 -14.49 11.13
N HIS A 531 24.91 -13.24 10.77
CA HIS A 531 26.25 -12.67 10.75
C HIS A 531 26.17 -11.15 10.87
N SER A 532 27.27 -10.56 11.33
CA SER A 532 27.32 -9.12 11.51
C SER A 532 27.28 -8.44 10.14
N HIS A 533 26.33 -7.52 9.94
CA HIS A 533 26.18 -6.81 8.67
C HIS A 533 25.65 -5.40 8.86
N LYS A 534 25.96 -4.53 7.90
CA LYS A 534 25.45 -3.17 7.86
C LYS A 534 24.00 -3.18 7.38
N ILE A 535 23.16 -2.34 7.98
CA ILE A 535 21.82 -2.03 7.48
C ILE A 535 21.83 -0.70 6.72
N LEU A 536 20.71 -0.39 6.04
CA LEU A 536 20.57 0.81 5.20
C LEU A 536 20.89 2.13 5.92
N SER A 537 20.69 2.20 7.24
CA SER A 537 21.02 3.37 8.06
C SER A 537 22.53 3.56 8.30
N GLY A 538 23.37 2.60 7.89
CA GLY A 538 24.80 2.56 8.15
C GLY A 538 25.19 1.94 9.49
N GLN A 539 24.22 1.61 10.35
CA GLN A 539 24.44 0.85 11.58
C GLN A 539 24.82 -0.60 11.26
N SER A 540 25.64 -1.23 12.10
CA SER A 540 25.92 -2.67 12.02
C SER A 540 25.04 -3.43 13.01
N LEU A 541 24.33 -4.44 12.53
CA LEU A 541 23.75 -5.49 13.38
C LEU A 541 24.83 -6.53 13.64
N ASP A 542 25.02 -6.97 14.88
CA ASP A 542 26.08 -7.93 15.28
C ASP A 542 25.52 -9.37 15.38
N GLU A 543 26.30 -10.35 14.93
CA GLU A 543 26.01 -11.80 14.83
C GLU A 543 25.59 -12.46 16.16
N ASP A 544 26.09 -11.92 17.27
CA ASP A 544 26.29 -12.62 18.53
C ASP A 544 25.03 -12.84 19.37
N SER A 545 23.91 -12.17 19.08
CA SER A 545 22.78 -12.18 20.03
C SER A 545 21.97 -13.48 20.02
N LEU A 546 21.91 -14.22 18.91
CA LEU A 546 21.12 -15.46 18.79
C LEU A 546 21.95 -16.74 19.00
N HIS A 547 23.21 -16.78 18.52
CA HIS A 547 24.09 -17.95 18.69
C HIS A 547 24.48 -18.20 20.17
N HIS A 548 24.61 -17.14 20.97
CA HIS A 548 24.91 -17.27 22.40
C HIS A 548 23.78 -17.92 23.21
N ILE A 549 22.51 -17.75 22.83
CA ILE A 549 21.38 -18.34 23.56
C ILE A 549 21.35 -19.86 23.41
N GLU A 550 21.58 -20.35 22.18
CA GLU A 550 21.61 -21.81 21.91
C GLU A 550 22.80 -22.47 22.62
N ASN A 551 23.96 -21.81 22.61
CA ASN A 551 25.15 -22.27 23.34
C ASN A 551 24.91 -22.28 24.86
N ILE A 552 24.34 -21.21 25.44
CA ILE A 552 23.97 -21.16 26.86
C ILE A 552 22.97 -22.27 27.21
N ASN A 553 21.96 -22.48 26.36
CA ASN A 553 20.96 -23.52 26.57
C ASN A 553 21.61 -24.92 26.61
N SER A 554 22.56 -25.18 25.71
CA SER A 554 23.34 -26.43 25.69
C SER A 554 24.18 -26.59 26.98
N ILE A 555 24.97 -25.58 27.35
CA ILE A 555 25.84 -25.58 28.54
C ILE A 555 25.03 -25.85 29.81
N VAL A 556 23.90 -25.17 29.98
CA VAL A 556 23.07 -25.35 31.18
C VAL A 556 22.38 -26.72 31.16
N THR A 557 21.92 -27.19 30.00
CA THR A 557 21.34 -28.54 29.87
C THR A 557 22.34 -29.61 30.30
N ASP A 558 23.59 -29.49 29.85
CA ASP A 558 24.67 -30.41 30.23
C ASP A 558 25.05 -30.28 31.71
N ALA A 559 25.10 -29.08 32.27
CA ALA A 559 25.35 -28.87 33.70
C ALA A 559 24.29 -29.54 34.58
N TYR A 560 23.00 -29.39 34.24
CA TYR A 560 21.89 -30.04 34.94
C TYR A 560 21.98 -31.57 34.84
N LYS A 561 22.27 -32.08 33.64
CA LYS A 561 22.48 -33.51 33.40
C LYS A 561 23.64 -34.07 34.24
N ASN A 562 24.78 -33.38 34.26
CA ASN A 562 25.95 -33.78 35.02
C ASN A 562 25.71 -33.74 36.54
N ALA A 563 24.86 -32.83 37.02
CA ALA A 563 24.45 -32.73 38.42
C ALA A 563 23.35 -33.74 38.81
N GLY A 564 22.85 -34.57 37.88
CA GLY A 564 21.76 -35.52 38.13
C GLY A 564 20.39 -34.86 38.33
N LEU A 565 20.23 -33.60 37.92
CA LEU A 565 19.01 -32.81 38.04
C LEU A 565 18.27 -32.83 36.70
N GLN A 566 17.18 -33.60 36.61
CA GLN A 566 16.32 -33.68 35.41
C GLN A 566 14.85 -33.47 35.76
N PRO A 567 14.06 -32.77 34.92
CA PRO A 567 14.45 -32.19 33.62
C PRO A 567 15.26 -30.88 33.78
N ALA A 568 16.05 -30.54 32.74
CA ALA A 568 16.71 -29.23 32.65
C ALA A 568 15.67 -28.09 32.72
N ARG A 569 16.02 -26.99 33.39
CA ARG A 569 15.13 -25.82 33.48
C ARG A 569 15.00 -25.14 32.11
N LYS A 570 13.81 -24.60 31.83
CA LYS A 570 13.52 -23.84 30.62
C LYS A 570 14.39 -22.59 30.56
N ILE A 571 15.13 -22.43 29.47
CA ILE A 571 15.92 -21.22 29.18
C ILE A 571 15.28 -20.51 28.00
N LEU A 572 15.12 -19.20 28.16
CA LEU A 572 14.60 -18.32 27.13
C LEU A 572 15.63 -17.24 26.89
N GLY A 573 16.05 -17.09 25.64
CA GLY A 573 16.84 -15.94 25.24
C GLY A 573 15.94 -14.83 24.72
N LEU A 574 16.25 -13.60 25.13
CA LEU A 574 15.54 -12.40 24.72
C LEU A 574 16.55 -11.42 24.12
N PRO A 575 16.51 -11.18 22.81
CA PRO A 575 17.34 -10.13 22.22
C PRO A 575 16.83 -8.76 22.69
N ALA A 576 17.71 -7.95 23.26
CA ALA A 576 17.36 -6.63 23.76
C ALA A 576 18.53 -5.65 23.57
N ASN A 577 18.23 -4.42 23.14
CA ASN A 577 19.21 -3.35 23.03
C ASN A 577 19.15 -2.48 24.29
N LEU A 578 20.25 -2.37 25.03
CA LEU A 578 20.33 -1.56 26.25
C LEU A 578 20.02 -0.08 26.02
N LEU A 579 20.11 0.42 24.79
CA LEU A 579 19.76 1.79 24.42
C LEU A 579 18.29 1.96 24.02
N SER A 580 17.49 0.89 24.01
CA SER A 580 16.05 0.95 23.79
C SER A 580 15.30 1.14 25.11
N PRO A 581 14.28 2.02 25.15
CA PRO A 581 13.40 2.17 26.31
C PRO A 581 12.48 0.96 26.53
N ASP A 582 12.38 0.03 25.57
CA ASP A 582 11.43 -1.09 25.61
C ASP A 582 11.92 -2.29 26.43
N VAL A 583 13.21 -2.32 26.77
CA VAL A 583 13.86 -3.42 27.51
C VAL A 583 13.06 -3.84 28.76
N PRO A 584 12.59 -2.92 29.63
CA PRO A 584 11.83 -3.30 30.82
C PRO A 584 10.53 -4.04 30.50
N ALA A 585 9.80 -3.59 29.46
CA ALA A 585 8.54 -4.21 29.04
C ALA A 585 8.79 -5.60 28.43
N LEU A 586 9.82 -5.72 27.60
CA LEU A 586 10.24 -7.01 27.03
C LEU A 586 10.60 -8.04 28.11
N MET A 587 11.34 -7.62 29.14
CA MET A 587 11.68 -8.48 30.29
C MET A 587 10.42 -8.90 31.06
N LEU A 588 9.53 -7.94 31.35
CA LEU A 588 8.28 -8.20 32.07
C LEU A 588 7.38 -9.19 31.34
N ASP A 589 7.17 -8.98 30.04
CA ASP A 589 6.32 -9.81 29.21
C ASP A 589 6.84 -11.24 29.15
N ALA A 590 8.16 -11.42 29.06
CA ALA A 590 8.77 -12.74 29.09
C ALA A 590 8.57 -13.43 30.46
N VAL A 591 8.76 -12.71 31.57
CA VAL A 591 8.53 -13.26 32.92
C VAL A 591 7.06 -13.66 33.10
N LYS A 592 6.11 -12.82 32.66
CA LYS A 592 4.67 -13.11 32.74
C LYS A 592 4.28 -14.30 31.85
N ARG A 593 4.71 -14.31 30.59
CA ARG A 593 4.34 -15.31 29.59
C ARG A 593 4.93 -16.69 29.90
N ASP A 594 6.21 -16.74 30.25
CA ASP A 594 6.97 -17.99 30.27
C ASP A 594 7.26 -18.55 31.66
N PHE A 595 7.18 -17.70 32.70
CA PHE A 595 7.54 -18.03 34.07
C PHE A 595 6.44 -17.71 35.09
N GLY A 596 5.21 -17.51 34.61
CA GLY A 596 4.04 -17.30 35.47
C GLY A 596 4.08 -16.02 36.29
N GLY A 597 4.85 -15.01 35.84
CA GLY A 597 4.96 -13.73 36.52
C GLY A 597 5.79 -13.77 37.79
N LYS A 598 6.68 -14.76 37.97
CA LYS A 598 7.52 -14.90 39.18
C LYS A 598 9.00 -14.72 38.86
N LEU A 599 9.69 -13.93 39.67
CA LEU A 599 11.10 -13.64 39.56
C LEU A 599 11.78 -13.77 40.94
N ASP A 600 12.64 -14.78 41.09
CA ASP A 600 13.37 -15.04 42.34
C ASP A 600 14.78 -14.43 42.34
N ILE A 601 15.45 -14.41 41.19
CA ILE A 601 16.84 -13.97 41.05
C ILE A 601 16.95 -13.02 39.86
N LEU A 602 17.54 -11.86 40.08
CA LEU A 602 17.92 -10.90 39.03
C LEU A 602 19.43 -10.64 39.09
N VAL A 603 20.13 -10.88 37.98
CA VAL A 603 21.55 -10.53 37.85
C VAL A 603 21.70 -9.49 36.75
N ASN A 604 22.05 -8.26 37.14
CA ASN A 604 22.28 -7.17 36.22
C ASN A 604 23.75 -7.18 35.76
N ASN A 605 24.00 -7.91 34.68
CA ASN A 605 25.34 -8.09 34.11
C ASN A 605 25.61 -7.21 32.87
N ALA A 606 24.61 -7.00 32.03
CA ALA A 606 24.76 -6.30 30.76
C ALA A 606 25.17 -4.84 30.94
N ALA A 607 25.99 -4.32 30.03
CA ALA A 607 26.47 -2.94 30.04
C ALA A 607 26.76 -2.43 28.62
N TYR A 608 26.59 -1.12 28.42
CA TYR A 608 27.14 -0.39 27.29
C TYR A 608 28.66 -0.21 27.48
N ASP A 609 29.44 -0.70 26.52
CA ASP A 609 30.89 -0.95 26.62
C ASP A 609 31.75 -0.14 25.65
N GLU A 610 31.24 1.01 25.17
CA GLU A 610 32.07 1.97 24.44
C GLU A 610 32.90 2.83 25.41
N PHE A 611 34.21 2.94 25.15
CA PHE A 611 35.17 3.67 25.99
C PHE A 611 35.81 4.82 25.22
N ARG A 612 35.78 6.04 25.78
CA ARG A 612 36.37 7.23 25.16
C ARG A 612 37.21 8.04 26.15
N PRO A 613 38.39 8.54 25.74
CA PRO A 613 39.25 9.34 26.60
C PRO A 613 38.64 10.71 26.90
N ILE A 614 39.02 11.31 28.03
CA ILE A 614 38.68 12.69 28.35
C ILE A 614 39.25 13.63 27.28
N GLY A 615 38.39 14.47 26.72
CA GLY A 615 38.70 15.33 25.55
C GLY A 615 37.98 14.92 24.26
N GLU A 616 37.52 13.66 24.18
CA GLU A 616 36.78 13.10 23.03
C GLU A 616 35.33 12.73 23.38
N LEU A 617 34.87 13.17 24.56
CA LEU A 617 33.49 12.96 24.97
C LEU A 617 32.57 13.93 24.22
N ASP A 618 31.47 13.41 23.68
CA ASP A 618 30.39 14.21 23.12
C ASP A 618 29.05 13.92 23.85
N PRO A 619 28.02 14.77 23.69
CA PRO A 619 26.74 14.60 24.38
C PRO A 619 26.05 13.26 24.08
N ASP A 620 26.14 12.74 22.86
CA ASP A 620 25.49 11.49 22.45
C ASP A 620 26.15 10.28 23.13
N TYR A 621 27.48 10.24 23.16
CA TYR A 621 28.23 9.23 23.92
C TYR A 621 27.87 9.25 25.41
N VAL A 622 27.87 10.44 26.02
CA VAL A 622 27.55 10.59 27.46
C VAL A 622 26.12 10.10 27.73
N GLN A 623 25.17 10.49 26.88
CA GLN A 623 23.78 10.09 27.00
C GLN A 623 23.62 8.58 26.84
N ARG A 624 24.23 7.95 25.83
CA ARG A 624 24.16 6.50 25.62
C ARG A 624 24.78 5.70 26.77
N SER A 625 25.92 6.17 27.31
CA SER A 625 26.56 5.53 28.46
C SER A 625 25.66 5.57 29.70
N LEU A 626 25.04 6.73 29.99
CA LEU A 626 24.08 6.86 31.09
C LEU A 626 22.81 6.05 30.83
N PHE A 627 22.30 6.06 29.59
CA PHE A 627 21.09 5.33 29.23
C PHE A 627 21.29 3.82 29.42
N GLY A 628 22.30 3.26 28.74
CA GLY A 628 22.55 1.82 28.76
C GLY A 628 22.96 1.27 30.13
N ASN A 629 23.76 2.02 30.89
CA ASN A 629 24.31 1.52 32.16
C ASN A 629 23.51 1.92 33.41
N ILE A 630 22.73 3.00 33.36
CA ILE A 630 21.95 3.50 34.51
C ILE A 630 20.47 3.47 34.24
N GLN A 631 19.99 4.14 33.18
CA GLN A 631 18.55 4.28 32.95
C GLN A 631 17.91 2.91 32.74
N THR A 632 18.47 2.07 31.86
CA THR A 632 17.94 0.74 31.57
C THR A 632 17.96 -0.15 32.82
N LEU A 633 19.03 -0.10 33.62
CA LEU A 633 19.10 -0.79 34.91
C LEU A 633 17.97 -0.36 35.86
N VAL A 634 17.80 0.95 36.07
CA VAL A 634 16.82 1.49 37.01
C VAL A 634 15.39 1.20 36.53
N MET A 635 15.10 1.42 35.25
CA MET A 635 13.77 1.21 34.68
C MET A 635 13.39 -0.28 34.68
N SER A 636 14.33 -1.19 34.40
CA SER A 636 14.07 -2.63 34.47
C SER A 636 13.71 -3.06 35.89
N VAL A 637 14.46 -2.62 36.90
CA VAL A 637 14.16 -2.94 38.30
C VAL A 637 12.84 -2.31 38.74
N ASP A 638 12.59 -1.04 38.39
CA ASP A 638 11.35 -0.33 38.73
C ASP A 638 10.11 -1.00 38.13
N VAL A 639 10.14 -1.33 36.84
CA VAL A 639 9.01 -2.00 36.17
C VAL A 639 8.74 -3.38 36.77
N LEU A 640 9.77 -4.20 36.99
CA LEU A 640 9.60 -5.53 37.61
C LEU A 640 9.09 -5.43 39.06
N PHE A 641 9.53 -4.42 39.81
CA PHE A 641 9.05 -4.14 41.15
C PHE A 641 7.59 -3.69 41.15
N ARG A 642 7.25 -2.68 40.34
CA ARG A 642 5.91 -2.09 40.22
C ARG A 642 4.86 -3.12 39.79
N GLU A 643 5.26 -4.05 38.93
CA GLU A 643 4.39 -5.11 38.42
C GLU A 643 4.33 -6.35 39.32
N GLY A 644 5.02 -6.31 40.47
CA GLY A 644 4.89 -7.31 41.53
C GLY A 644 5.39 -8.70 41.17
N VAL A 645 6.34 -8.81 40.22
CA VAL A 645 6.85 -10.13 39.80
C VAL A 645 7.91 -10.69 40.74
N PHE A 646 8.57 -9.84 41.53
CA PHE A 646 9.54 -10.30 42.54
C PHE A 646 8.88 -11.06 43.68
N GLN A 647 9.57 -12.09 44.18
CA GLN A 647 9.10 -12.94 45.28
C GLN A 647 9.74 -12.56 46.64
N PRO A 648 9.17 -13.00 47.78
CA PRO A 648 9.87 -12.98 49.06
C PRO A 648 11.20 -13.73 48.97
N ASN A 649 12.21 -13.24 49.69
CA ASN A 649 13.58 -13.77 49.62
C ASN A 649 14.20 -13.75 48.21
N SER A 650 13.82 -12.80 47.35
CA SER A 650 14.49 -12.61 46.07
C SER A 650 15.97 -12.24 46.24
N ARG A 651 16.75 -12.36 45.16
CA ARG A 651 18.18 -12.02 45.14
C ARG A 651 18.48 -11.12 43.95
N ILE A 652 19.00 -9.94 44.20
CA ILE A 652 19.40 -9.00 43.16
C ILE A 652 20.91 -8.80 43.23
N VAL A 653 21.61 -9.08 42.15
CA VAL A 653 23.08 -8.93 42.06
C VAL A 653 23.43 -8.01 40.90
N ASN A 654 24.18 -6.94 41.21
CA ASN A 654 24.61 -5.93 40.25
C ASN A 654 26.10 -6.09 39.94
N ILE A 655 26.45 -6.38 38.68
CA ILE A 655 27.85 -6.59 38.28
C ILE A 655 28.53 -5.23 38.06
N SER A 656 29.40 -4.88 39.01
CA SER A 656 30.28 -3.72 39.00
C SER A 656 31.69 -4.09 38.49
N ALA A 657 32.56 -3.10 38.39
CA ALA A 657 33.92 -3.24 37.89
C ALA A 657 34.94 -2.72 38.90
N GLU A 658 36.11 -3.34 38.96
CA GLU A 658 37.24 -2.90 39.80
C GLU A 658 37.65 -1.44 39.58
N LEU A 659 37.40 -0.93 38.37
CA LEU A 659 37.64 0.45 37.97
C LEU A 659 36.90 1.48 38.83
N THR A 660 35.86 1.09 39.58
CA THR A 660 35.17 1.97 40.55
C THR A 660 36.02 2.29 41.78
N ARG A 661 37.14 1.58 42.00
CA ARG A 661 38.03 1.75 43.16
C ARG A 661 39.48 2.02 42.77
N SER A 662 39.92 1.57 41.60
CA SER A 662 41.28 1.78 41.11
C SER A 662 41.24 2.38 39.70
N PRO A 663 41.50 3.70 39.53
CA PRO A 663 41.54 4.30 38.22
C PRO A 663 42.79 3.81 37.46
N LEU A 664 42.59 3.27 36.26
CA LEU A 664 43.70 2.93 35.36
C LEU A 664 44.37 4.20 34.82
N PRO A 665 45.68 4.16 34.47
CA PRO A 665 46.40 5.31 33.89
C PRO A 665 45.85 5.78 32.53
N HIS A 666 45.03 4.97 31.85
CA HIS A 666 44.39 5.30 30.58
C HIS A 666 42.96 5.80 30.83
N ASN A 667 42.70 7.04 30.44
CA ASN A 667 41.53 7.84 30.79
C ASN A 667 40.21 7.46 30.08
N SER A 668 40.19 6.41 29.25
CA SER A 668 39.01 6.05 28.44
C SER A 668 37.87 5.38 29.21
N PHE A 669 38.12 4.91 30.43
CA PHE A 669 37.13 4.19 31.25
C PHE A 669 36.41 5.06 32.28
N GLY A 670 36.71 6.36 32.34
CA GLY A 670 36.24 7.24 33.42
C GLY A 670 34.71 7.29 33.56
N LEU A 671 34.00 7.48 32.44
CA LEU A 671 32.54 7.53 32.46
C LEU A 671 31.92 6.17 32.76
N PHE A 672 32.45 5.09 32.18
CA PHE A 672 32.01 3.73 32.49
C PHE A 672 32.16 3.41 33.99
N ALA A 673 33.32 3.71 34.59
CA ALA A 673 33.56 3.53 36.02
C ALA A 673 32.58 4.36 36.87
N ALA A 674 32.27 5.61 36.45
CA ALA A 674 31.27 6.44 37.13
C ALA A 674 29.88 5.79 37.10
N THR A 675 29.46 5.20 35.96
CA THR A 675 28.17 4.49 35.88
C THR A 675 28.13 3.25 36.79
N LYS A 676 29.21 2.46 36.86
CA LYS A 676 29.30 1.32 37.77
C LYS A 676 29.31 1.75 39.25
N ALA A 677 29.95 2.87 39.59
CA ALA A 677 29.89 3.44 40.94
C ALA A 677 28.48 3.92 41.32
N ALA A 678 27.73 4.50 40.37
CA ALA A 678 26.33 4.85 40.58
C ALA A 678 25.46 3.59 40.83
N MET A 679 25.69 2.50 40.10
CA MET A 679 25.05 1.19 40.33
C MET A 679 25.35 0.64 41.74
N GLU A 680 26.57 0.74 42.24
CA GLU A 680 26.91 0.36 43.62
C GLU A 680 26.17 1.22 44.66
N SER A 681 25.92 2.49 44.35
CA SER A 681 25.10 3.37 45.20
C SER A 681 23.63 2.95 45.23
N LEU A 682 23.06 2.64 44.05
CA LEU A 682 21.70 2.13 43.92
C LEU A 682 21.51 0.81 44.67
N THR A 683 22.52 -0.07 44.63
CA THR A 683 22.53 -1.35 45.36
C THR A 683 22.21 -1.18 46.84
N ARG A 684 22.85 -0.24 47.54
CA ARG A 684 22.60 0.05 48.96
C ARG A 684 21.18 0.56 49.20
N THR A 685 20.70 1.41 48.30
CA THR A 685 19.35 1.98 48.39
C THR A 685 18.29 0.90 48.20
N TRP A 686 18.45 0.07 47.18
CA TRP A 686 17.55 -1.05 46.88
C TRP A 686 17.56 -2.13 47.95
N ALA A 687 18.70 -2.39 48.58
CA ALA A 687 18.77 -3.29 49.73
C ALA A 687 17.82 -2.85 50.87
N ASP A 688 17.77 -1.55 51.15
CA ASP A 688 16.91 -1.00 52.19
C ASP A 688 15.42 -1.03 51.78
N ILE A 689 15.13 -0.62 50.54
CA ILE A 689 13.76 -0.57 50.02
C ILE A 689 13.17 -1.98 49.92
N PHE A 690 13.85 -2.89 49.23
CA PHE A 690 13.29 -4.20 48.89
C PHE A 690 13.32 -5.18 50.06
N GLY A 691 14.36 -5.16 50.88
CA GLY A 691 14.45 -6.07 52.04
C GLY A 691 13.33 -5.85 53.07
N LYS A 692 12.82 -4.62 53.16
CA LYS A 692 11.73 -4.21 54.07
C LYS A 692 10.33 -4.24 53.42
N HIS A 693 10.24 -4.38 52.10
CA HIS A 693 8.96 -4.30 51.41
C HIS A 693 8.10 -5.55 51.68
N PRO A 694 6.80 -5.43 51.99
CA PRO A 694 5.96 -6.58 52.37
C PRO A 694 5.92 -7.71 51.34
N SER A 695 5.92 -7.40 50.05
CA SER A 695 5.91 -8.41 48.98
C SER A 695 7.27 -9.03 48.68
N MET A 696 8.35 -8.46 49.22
CA MET A 696 9.74 -8.86 48.95
C MET A 696 10.55 -9.11 50.23
N ALA A 697 9.87 -9.35 51.35
CA ALA A 697 10.52 -9.52 52.65
C ALA A 697 11.65 -10.55 52.58
N GLY A 698 12.82 -10.20 53.15
CA GLY A 698 14.02 -11.06 53.12
C GLY A 698 14.80 -11.02 51.79
N THR A 699 14.44 -10.14 50.85
CA THR A 699 15.22 -9.91 49.63
C THR A 699 16.57 -9.27 49.95
N THR A 700 17.63 -9.73 49.29
CA THR A 700 18.96 -9.11 49.38
C THR A 700 19.36 -8.48 48.04
N VAL A 701 20.07 -7.35 48.12
CA VAL A 701 20.60 -6.64 46.94
C VAL A 701 22.07 -6.38 47.16
N ASN A 702 22.94 -6.96 46.32
CA ASN A 702 24.39 -6.83 46.44
C ASN A 702 25.02 -6.45 45.12
N SER A 703 26.22 -5.88 45.18
CA SER A 703 27.03 -5.63 43.99
C SER A 703 28.27 -6.51 44.02
N LEU A 704 28.59 -7.10 42.88
CA LEU A 704 29.81 -7.86 42.68
C LEU A 704 30.79 -7.02 41.88
N LEU A 705 31.87 -6.58 42.51
CA LEU A 705 32.97 -5.88 41.85
C LEU A 705 33.90 -6.90 41.20
N VAL A 706 33.96 -6.89 39.88
CA VAL A 706 34.74 -7.87 39.10
C VAL A 706 36.02 -7.22 38.58
N GLY A 707 37.14 -7.92 38.76
CA GLY A 707 38.44 -7.53 38.20
C GLY A 707 38.60 -7.89 36.72
N ALA A 708 39.77 -7.63 36.18
CA ALA A 708 40.10 -8.04 34.82
C ALA A 708 39.93 -9.56 34.65
N THR A 709 39.06 -9.95 33.72
CA THR A 709 38.59 -11.33 33.53
C THR A 709 38.85 -11.76 32.09
N GLU A 710 39.37 -12.97 31.91
CA GLU A 710 39.63 -13.58 30.61
C GLU A 710 38.30 -13.87 29.89
N THR A 711 37.90 -12.94 29.02
CA THR A 711 36.68 -13.00 28.21
C THR A 711 37.01 -12.59 26.78
N ASP A 712 36.22 -13.02 25.81
CA ASP A 712 36.42 -12.64 24.40
C ASP A 712 36.36 -11.11 24.22
N ALA A 713 35.50 -10.44 24.99
CA ALA A 713 35.40 -8.97 25.03
C ALA A 713 36.69 -8.29 25.51
N PHE A 714 37.42 -8.89 26.46
CA PHE A 714 38.66 -8.32 26.99
C PHE A 714 39.79 -8.26 25.95
N CYS A 715 39.81 -9.20 25.01
CA CYS A 715 40.84 -9.30 23.96
C CYS A 715 40.43 -8.64 22.64
N LYS A 716 39.19 -8.13 22.52
CA LYS A 716 38.62 -7.60 21.27
C LYS A 716 39.40 -6.36 20.81
N GLY A 717 40.00 -6.43 19.62
CA GLY A 717 40.67 -5.30 18.97
C GLY A 717 42.16 -5.09 19.34
N LEU A 718 42.77 -5.99 20.13
CA LEU A 718 44.20 -5.92 20.48
C LEU A 718 45.03 -6.95 19.70
N SER A 719 46.26 -6.60 19.31
CA SER A 719 47.21 -7.58 18.76
C SER A 719 47.64 -8.57 19.86
N PRO A 720 48.05 -9.81 19.52
CA PRO A 720 48.52 -10.78 20.50
C PRO A 720 49.62 -10.24 21.44
N GLU A 721 50.51 -9.40 20.92
CA GLU A 721 51.60 -8.76 21.68
C GLU A 721 51.07 -7.70 22.64
N MET A 722 50.09 -6.89 22.21
CA MET A 722 49.43 -5.89 23.05
C MET A 722 48.60 -6.55 24.15
N THR A 723 47.85 -7.59 23.82
CA THR A 723 47.10 -8.40 24.78
C THR A 723 48.03 -8.96 25.84
N LYS A 724 49.16 -9.56 25.44
CA LYS A 724 50.16 -10.07 26.39
C LYS A 724 50.73 -8.98 27.31
N ALA A 725 51.08 -7.81 26.77
CA ALA A 725 51.60 -6.71 27.59
C ALA A 725 50.56 -6.16 28.59
N VAL A 726 49.29 -6.08 28.19
CA VAL A 726 48.19 -5.66 29.06
C VAL A 726 47.95 -6.71 30.16
N VAL A 727 47.94 -7.99 29.80
CA VAL A 727 47.79 -9.11 30.74
C VAL A 727 48.93 -9.12 31.76
N ASP A 728 50.19 -9.03 31.33
CA ASP A 728 51.37 -9.04 32.22
C ASP A 728 51.31 -7.88 33.24
N ARG A 729 50.86 -6.69 32.79
CA ARG A 729 50.68 -5.52 33.67
C ARG A 729 49.57 -5.74 34.72
N ILE A 730 48.46 -6.32 34.31
CA ILE A 730 47.32 -6.59 35.20
C ILE A 730 47.68 -7.67 36.21
N VAL A 731 48.28 -8.76 35.74
CA VAL A 731 48.76 -9.88 36.58
C VAL A 731 49.81 -9.42 37.59
N GLY A 732 50.66 -8.46 37.23
CA GLY A 732 51.62 -7.86 38.16
C GLY A 732 50.98 -7.09 39.33
N ASN A 733 49.72 -6.68 39.20
CA ASN A 733 48.98 -5.93 40.21
C ASN A 733 47.97 -6.79 41.01
N THR A 734 47.67 -8.01 40.56
CA THR A 734 46.81 -8.95 41.30
C THR A 734 47.62 -9.72 42.34
N SER A 735 47.01 -10.09 43.47
CA SER A 735 47.67 -10.95 44.48
C SER A 735 47.69 -12.43 44.05
N LEU A 736 46.74 -12.82 43.21
CA LEU A 736 46.71 -14.09 42.51
C LEU A 736 47.20 -13.82 41.10
N ALA A 737 48.42 -14.26 40.76
CA ALA A 737 49.14 -13.93 39.54
C ALA A 737 48.53 -14.55 38.25
N ARG A 738 47.27 -14.25 37.98
CA ARG A 738 46.48 -14.62 36.80
C ARG A 738 45.33 -13.62 36.61
N LEU A 739 44.77 -13.58 35.41
CA LEU A 739 43.44 -12.98 35.21
C LEU A 739 42.37 -13.78 35.97
N GLY A 740 41.27 -13.10 36.29
CA GLY A 740 40.04 -13.80 36.67
C GLY A 740 39.54 -14.66 35.51
N LYS A 741 38.86 -15.75 35.81
CA LYS A 741 38.08 -16.52 34.85
C LYS A 741 36.59 -16.21 35.06
N PRO A 742 35.73 -16.38 34.04
CA PRO A 742 34.28 -16.19 34.20
C PRO A 742 33.71 -16.98 35.39
N GLU A 743 34.26 -18.16 35.68
CA GLU A 743 33.84 -18.99 36.81
C GLU A 743 34.12 -18.33 38.16
N ASP A 744 35.19 -17.56 38.32
CA ASP A 744 35.51 -16.88 39.60
C ASP A 744 34.42 -15.85 39.97
N ALA A 745 33.86 -15.16 38.98
CA ALA A 745 32.74 -14.26 39.18
C ALA A 745 31.43 -15.03 39.38
N ALA A 746 31.19 -16.07 38.57
CA ALA A 746 29.97 -16.87 38.62
C ALA A 746 29.82 -17.61 39.98
N ASP A 747 30.88 -18.16 40.53
CA ASP A 747 30.88 -18.83 41.84
C ASP A 747 30.47 -17.86 42.96
N LEU A 748 30.94 -16.61 42.90
CA LEU A 748 30.60 -15.61 43.90
C LEU A 748 29.17 -15.08 43.71
N VAL A 749 28.68 -14.95 42.47
CA VAL A 749 27.24 -14.72 42.22
C VAL A 749 26.43 -15.87 42.81
N GLY A 750 26.83 -17.12 42.57
CA GLY A 750 26.20 -18.33 43.11
C GLY A 750 26.11 -18.30 44.64
N LEU A 751 27.18 -17.88 45.32
CA LEU A 751 27.16 -17.67 46.77
C LEU A 751 26.15 -16.59 47.18
N LEU A 752 26.18 -15.43 46.53
CA LEU A 752 25.33 -14.28 46.86
C LEU A 752 23.84 -14.53 46.63
N VAL A 753 23.49 -15.38 45.66
CA VAL A 753 22.09 -15.78 45.41
C VAL A 753 21.66 -16.98 46.24
N SER A 754 22.58 -17.66 46.93
CA SER A 754 22.24 -18.79 47.80
C SER A 754 21.52 -18.33 49.07
N GLU A 755 20.76 -19.24 49.70
CA GLU A 755 20.12 -18.98 51.00
C GLU A 755 21.14 -18.67 52.10
N ARG A 756 22.37 -19.20 52.00
CA ARG A 756 23.44 -18.98 52.98
C ARG A 756 23.91 -17.53 53.03
N ALA A 757 23.70 -16.76 51.95
CA ALA A 757 24.01 -15.34 51.88
C ALA A 757 22.83 -14.44 52.29
N GLY A 758 21.76 -14.99 52.89
CA GLY A 758 20.57 -14.23 53.28
C GLY A 758 20.81 -13.07 54.27
N TRP A 759 21.99 -13.00 54.90
CA TRP A 759 22.42 -11.91 55.78
C TRP A 759 23.43 -10.94 55.14
N ILE A 760 23.69 -11.08 53.84
CA ILE A 760 24.57 -10.20 53.07
C ILE A 760 23.67 -9.35 52.16
N THR A 761 23.55 -8.05 52.44
CA THR A 761 22.75 -7.13 51.63
C THR A 761 23.34 -5.72 51.70
N GLY A 762 23.19 -4.95 50.63
CA GLY A 762 23.79 -3.62 50.47
C GLY A 762 25.31 -3.63 50.31
N SER A 763 25.91 -4.81 50.16
CA SER A 763 27.37 -4.96 50.13
C SER A 763 27.93 -4.88 48.71
N VAL A 764 29.16 -4.37 48.61
CA VAL A 764 30.00 -4.53 47.41
C VAL A 764 31.03 -5.62 47.73
N VAL A 765 30.90 -6.77 47.11
CA VAL A 765 31.82 -7.91 47.31
C VAL A 765 32.76 -7.98 46.10
N ALA A 766 34.05 -8.22 46.32
CA ALA A 766 35.05 -8.18 45.26
C ALA A 766 35.51 -9.57 44.80
N ALA A 767 35.44 -9.82 43.48
CA ALA A 767 36.10 -10.92 42.77
C ALA A 767 37.18 -10.33 41.84
N ASN A 768 38.33 -9.95 42.41
CA ASN A 768 39.40 -9.26 41.67
C ASN A 768 40.80 -9.83 41.91
N GLY A 769 40.91 -11.04 42.46
CA GLY A 769 42.21 -11.67 42.75
C GLY A 769 43.11 -10.88 43.72
N GLY A 770 42.53 -9.96 44.49
CA GLY A 770 43.25 -9.08 45.41
C GLY A 770 43.93 -7.88 44.76
N ALA A 771 43.54 -7.50 43.55
CA ALA A 771 44.06 -6.33 42.84
C ALA A 771 43.72 -4.99 43.52
N VAL A 772 42.51 -4.88 44.08
CA VAL A 772 42.15 -3.78 44.98
C VAL A 772 42.00 -4.32 46.39
N LYS A 773 42.79 -3.77 47.30
CA LYS A 773 42.71 -4.00 48.74
C LYS A 773 41.60 -3.12 49.32
N ILE A 774 40.37 -3.61 49.23
CA ILE A 774 39.21 -2.95 49.84
C ILE A 774 39.11 -3.47 51.29
N LEU A 775 39.19 -2.58 52.28
CA LEU A 775 38.86 -2.86 53.68
C LEU A 775 37.35 -2.73 53.90
#